data_AF-A0A1V8U6Q9-F1
#
_entry.id   AF-A0A1V8U6Q9-F1
#
_cell.length_a   1.000
_cell.length_b   1.000
_cell.length_c   1.000
_cell.angle_alpha   90.00
_cell.angle_beta   90.00
_cell.angle_gamma   90.00
#
_symmetry.space_group_name_H-M   'P 1'
#
loop_
_entity.id
_entity.type
_entity.pdbx_description
1 polymer ?
#
loop_
_entity_poly.entity_id
_entity_poly.type
_entity_poly.pdbx_seq_one_letter_code
_entity_poly.pdbx_strand_id
1 'polypeptide(L)'
;GGEDARVVVRSGGAELIASLLAAVAPEYGFEVLGPVAQSNGVSCYKSNASALVDLEPRRPSTSTKTAGAERGGLVYSVTGLRRVGQSPAWQAPSIDQAAKANPETIIISGSGDTLHDVEQAVDLLQRVKPKYIVHHMTRPLATGKLWDVIRSWPNSNSSIPDPDNLVVIVEADDLRAEGINLSQSLSWEATAEDFVRNLGSNGRLDTLVTCPNLMVRFGTEGVIHHRGRDAVNPRLYFDPRRMECEAATLNGTAMLGLAPAFTAGFALGFAGEHGPDADRGVRYGISTARNVERTGFVQSSDDRAPDYPISQAMSDLTADNNFTSASIPSARISSMERETWQLFSSLTGDPQETARQVVTLGPHKALSRCPIRQFGNLLSIERTEQERLAAVMDIAEERVAADATKPTCIGIFGPAGSGKKYTATNLAEHLGRDRKVTTLTFDGRIIKDEYFTAACHTIRDASATGTLPIVIFQNCAILFESDNPLVNPLLTLMSNGTYVDGAAERHLGHAILLFLMDQEQTDLETTPTPVATTNEFALRRRPTTPSAAEWKALESNDSPLMDSLHGIVNVAGPNSTGRDDKMFTVRRALMLRQIIKQKYPHMEINGVINIDDAVLHALLLTPHFKHGLGSLEKIIGSSRLSNRTKFDVSALPPEEQIQLHADGKIFMSFLRAPKLPPALRERLAQGLFEAYKKQRELMAATAEERKALHSDRSYCDWDDLSGELKESTRAQADDIPRKLRATGCFMLEDTEHEPRGEPLVHVPNFGGEELLMLSEMEHERFNAERLQRQWRMGARNSKQRTTPFLVPWRDLTQEWKDVDTVMVECVPGILESAGWRIYRMQS
;
A
#
# COMPACT_ATOMS: atom_id res chain seq x y z
N GLY A 1 24.06 35.87 -31.06
CA GLY A 1 24.40 37.05 -30.23
C GLY A 1 24.01 36.70 -28.82
N GLY A 2 24.97 36.77 -27.89
CA GLY A 2 25.01 35.99 -26.65
C GLY A 2 23.75 36.03 -25.80
N GLU A 3 23.20 34.84 -25.53
CA GLU A 3 22.40 34.61 -24.33
C GLU A 3 23.37 34.55 -23.15
N ASP A 4 23.54 35.67 -22.46
CA ASP A 4 24.22 35.69 -21.16
C ASP A 4 23.49 34.70 -20.24
N ALA A 5 24.16 33.62 -19.85
CA ALA A 5 23.71 32.75 -18.78
C ALA A 5 23.55 33.59 -17.51
N ARG A 6 22.31 33.97 -17.18
CA ARG A 6 21.98 34.73 -15.98
C ARG A 6 22.06 33.81 -14.77
N VAL A 7 23.19 33.82 -14.08
CA VAL A 7 23.28 33.26 -12.72
C VAL A 7 22.49 34.18 -11.79
N VAL A 8 21.71 33.61 -10.89
CA VAL A 8 20.90 34.33 -9.91
C VAL A 8 21.05 33.66 -8.56
N VAL A 9 21.18 34.47 -7.50
CA VAL A 9 21.34 33.98 -6.13
C VAL A 9 19.97 33.97 -5.46
N ARG A 10 19.64 32.84 -4.84
CA ARG A 10 18.43 32.65 -4.05
C ARG A 10 18.78 32.17 -2.66
N SER A 11 17.92 32.54 -1.73
CA SER A 11 18.10 32.36 -0.31
C SER A 11 18.06 30.89 0.12
N GLY A 12 18.72 30.59 1.23
CA GLY A 12 18.79 29.24 1.80
C GLY A 12 17.53 28.82 2.56
N GLY A 13 17.59 27.65 3.21
CA GLY A 13 16.42 27.02 3.83
C GLY A 13 15.71 27.84 4.92
N ALA A 14 16.44 28.54 5.79
CA ALA A 14 15.83 29.34 6.86
C ALA A 14 15.02 30.53 6.34
N GLU A 15 15.52 31.22 5.30
CA GLU A 15 14.81 32.33 4.67
C GLU A 15 13.63 31.85 3.82
N LEU A 16 13.75 30.66 3.19
CA LEU A 16 12.63 30.00 2.53
C LEU A 16 11.49 29.68 3.51
N ILE A 17 11.81 29.12 4.69
CA ILE A 17 10.81 28.89 5.76
C ILE A 17 10.12 30.20 6.15
N ALA A 18 10.91 31.25 6.41
CA ALA A 18 10.38 32.56 6.80
C ALA A 18 9.47 33.15 5.71
N SER A 19 9.86 33.04 4.44
CA SER A 19 9.09 33.57 3.31
C SER A 19 7.76 32.82 3.12
N LEU A 20 7.76 31.49 3.28
CA LEU A 20 6.55 30.67 3.23
C LEU A 20 5.58 31.04 4.34
N LEU A 21 6.08 31.15 5.59
CA LEU A 21 5.23 31.53 6.72
C LEU A 21 4.73 32.98 6.62
N ALA A 22 5.56 33.90 6.16
CA ALA A 22 5.19 35.31 5.99
C ALA A 22 4.08 35.49 4.95
N ALA A 23 3.99 34.61 3.94
CA ALA A 23 2.95 34.65 2.93
C ALA A 23 1.53 34.37 3.48
N VAL A 24 1.42 33.64 4.59
CA VAL A 24 0.14 33.29 5.24
C VAL A 24 -0.07 33.94 6.60
N ALA A 25 0.95 34.60 7.14
CA ALA A 25 0.90 35.36 8.39
C ALA A 25 -0.36 36.26 8.53
N PRO A 26 -0.82 37.00 7.50
CA PRO A 26 -2.03 37.82 7.61
C PRO A 26 -3.32 37.03 7.77
N GLU A 27 -3.39 35.81 7.21
CA GLU A 27 -4.57 34.95 7.27
C GLU A 27 -4.67 34.22 8.63
N TYR A 28 -3.53 33.83 9.18
CA TYR A 28 -3.44 33.06 10.42
C TYR A 28 -3.18 33.91 11.67
N GLY A 29 -2.96 35.23 11.52
CA GLY A 29 -2.87 36.16 12.64
C GLY A 29 -1.58 36.09 13.45
N PHE A 30 -0.44 35.78 12.81
CA PHE A 30 0.88 35.80 13.45
C PHE A 30 1.87 36.71 12.71
N GLU A 31 3.02 37.00 13.33
CA GLU A 31 4.12 37.73 12.71
C GLU A 31 5.35 36.80 12.54
N VAL A 32 6.14 37.04 11.49
CA VAL A 32 7.35 36.26 11.20
C VAL A 32 8.58 37.13 11.32
N LEU A 33 9.51 36.73 12.19
CA LEU A 33 10.83 37.33 12.31
C LEU A 33 11.86 36.46 11.58
N GLY A 34 12.08 36.76 10.29
CA GLY A 34 13.03 36.06 9.44
C GLY A 34 14.49 36.52 9.61
N PRO A 35 15.45 35.80 9.00
CA PRO A 35 16.85 36.22 8.94
C PRO A 35 17.00 37.58 8.24
N VAL A 36 18.03 38.36 8.63
CA VAL A 36 18.34 39.63 7.96
C VAL A 36 19.03 39.34 6.62
N ALA A 37 18.29 39.46 5.51
CA ALA A 37 18.81 39.21 4.16
C ALA A 37 19.96 40.17 3.81
N GLN A 38 21.10 39.62 3.36
CA GLN A 38 22.14 40.43 2.71
C GLN A 38 21.69 40.74 1.27
N SER A 39 21.75 41.99 0.84
CA SER A 39 21.23 42.43 -0.47
C SER A 39 21.71 41.56 -1.64
N ASN A 40 20.78 41.15 -2.52
CA ASN A 40 20.95 40.29 -3.72
C ASN A 40 21.81 40.91 -4.86
N GLY A 41 22.81 41.73 -4.53
CA GLY A 41 23.71 42.36 -5.50
C GLY A 41 24.80 41.42 -6.03
N VAL A 42 25.33 41.72 -7.21
CA VAL A 42 26.41 40.95 -7.91
C VAL A 42 27.66 40.69 -7.06
N SER A 43 27.86 41.38 -5.93
CA SER A 43 28.95 41.08 -4.98
C SER A 43 28.73 39.85 -4.11
N CYS A 44 27.51 39.29 -4.03
CA CYS A 44 27.18 38.12 -3.20
C CYS A 44 27.72 36.78 -3.74
N TYR A 45 28.10 36.72 -5.03
CA TYR A 45 28.70 35.52 -5.65
C TYR A 45 29.99 35.06 -4.98
N LYS A 46 30.67 35.94 -4.23
CA LYS A 46 31.97 35.65 -3.62
C LYS A 46 31.91 35.10 -2.19
N SER A 47 30.79 35.20 -1.46
CA SER A 47 30.82 34.96 0.00
C SER A 47 29.94 33.83 0.55
N ASN A 48 28.79 33.47 -0.04
CA ASN A 48 27.82 32.60 0.67
C ASN A 48 27.10 31.51 -0.17
N ALA A 49 27.47 31.28 -1.43
CA ALA A 49 26.78 30.28 -2.26
C ALA A 49 27.25 28.86 -1.92
N SER A 50 26.33 27.99 -1.47
CA SER A 50 26.62 26.59 -1.11
C SER A 50 26.40 25.60 -2.27
N ALA A 51 25.62 25.98 -3.28
CA ALA A 51 25.38 25.15 -4.45
C ALA A 51 25.04 25.98 -5.71
N LEU A 52 25.32 25.40 -6.87
CA LEU A 52 24.88 25.85 -8.19
C LEU A 52 23.83 24.89 -8.71
N VAL A 53 22.74 25.45 -9.24
CA VAL A 53 21.57 24.70 -9.70
C VAL A 53 21.35 25.01 -11.17
N ASP A 54 21.33 23.98 -12.00
CA ASP A 54 20.96 24.10 -13.41
C ASP A 54 19.45 23.95 -13.54
N LEU A 55 18.84 24.84 -14.30
CA LEU A 55 17.39 24.92 -14.49
C LEU A 55 17.05 24.87 -15.98
N GLU A 56 15.97 24.17 -16.32
CA GLU A 56 15.38 24.18 -17.67
C GLU A 56 13.92 24.67 -17.64
N PRO A 57 13.45 25.39 -18.67
CA PRO A 57 12.04 25.78 -18.75
C PRO A 57 11.14 24.56 -18.95
N ARG A 58 10.16 24.38 -18.07
CA ARG A 58 9.15 23.32 -18.14
C ARG A 58 7.85 23.88 -18.71
N ARG A 59 7.32 23.25 -19.78
CA ARG A 59 5.96 23.55 -20.24
C ARG A 59 4.96 22.94 -19.26
N PRO A 60 3.95 23.69 -18.79
CA PRO A 60 2.94 23.12 -17.90
C PRO A 60 2.22 21.97 -18.60
N SER A 61 2.13 20.80 -17.95
CA SER A 61 1.47 19.63 -18.52
C SER A 61 -0.04 19.88 -18.63
N THR A 62 -0.64 19.43 -19.73
CA THR A 62 -2.08 19.59 -20.03
C THR A 62 -3.02 18.85 -19.08
N SER A 63 -2.50 18.08 -18.12
CA SER A 63 -3.27 17.25 -17.18
C SER A 63 -3.68 17.95 -15.87
N THR A 64 -3.13 19.12 -15.54
CA THR A 64 -3.45 19.83 -14.28
C THR A 64 -4.29 21.07 -14.55
N LYS A 65 -5.58 20.89 -14.83
CA LYS A 65 -6.58 21.96 -14.71
C LYS A 65 -6.96 22.12 -13.24
N THR A 66 -6.11 22.78 -12.45
CA THR A 66 -6.57 23.44 -11.22
C THR A 66 -7.24 24.74 -11.63
N ALA A 67 -8.50 24.92 -11.24
CA ALA A 67 -9.26 26.15 -11.42
C ALA A 67 -8.51 27.29 -10.69
N GLY A 68 -7.92 28.20 -11.46
CA GLY A 68 -7.14 29.34 -10.94
C GLY A 68 -5.90 29.70 -11.78
N ALA A 69 -5.38 28.77 -12.59
CA ALA A 69 -4.19 29.00 -13.41
C ALA A 69 -4.50 29.72 -14.74
N GLU A 70 -5.01 30.96 -14.69
CA GLU A 70 -5.16 31.84 -15.87
C GLU A 70 -4.06 32.91 -16.00
N ARG A 71 -2.91 32.77 -15.32
CA ARG A 71 -1.73 33.61 -15.58
C ARG A 71 -0.50 32.77 -15.87
N GLY A 72 -0.24 32.55 -17.16
CA GLY A 72 0.91 31.82 -17.67
C GLY A 72 2.24 32.53 -17.40
N GLY A 73 2.89 32.16 -16.29
CA GLY A 73 4.32 32.41 -16.06
C GLY A 73 5.18 31.25 -16.52
N LEU A 74 6.46 31.51 -16.82
CA LEU A 74 7.47 30.46 -17.06
C LEU A 74 7.75 29.71 -15.76
N VAL A 75 7.79 28.38 -15.85
CA VAL A 75 8.14 27.45 -14.78
C VAL A 75 9.44 26.75 -15.14
N TYR A 76 10.26 26.42 -14.15
CA TYR A 76 11.56 25.78 -14.34
C TYR A 76 11.70 24.50 -13.50
N SER A 77 12.27 23.45 -14.09
CA SER A 77 12.68 22.21 -13.43
C SER A 77 14.19 22.19 -13.17
N VAL A 78 14.60 21.49 -12.12
CA VAL A 78 16.02 21.25 -11.82
C VAL A 78 16.54 20.17 -12.75
N THR A 79 17.70 20.41 -13.35
CA THR A 79 18.41 19.43 -14.21
C THR A 79 19.79 19.05 -13.69
N GLY A 80 20.33 19.83 -12.75
CA GLY A 80 21.65 19.56 -12.17
C GLY A 80 21.88 20.32 -10.89
N LEU A 81 22.65 19.71 -9.98
CA LEU A 81 23.07 20.31 -8.71
C LEU A 81 24.57 20.08 -8.53
N ARG A 82 25.32 21.16 -8.28
CA ARG A 82 26.75 21.12 -7.96
C ARG A 82 26.99 21.83 -6.64
N ARG A 83 27.56 21.14 -5.66
CA ARG A 83 27.94 21.78 -4.38
C ARG A 83 29.19 22.65 -4.57
N VAL A 84 29.14 23.85 -4.02
CA VAL A 84 30.27 24.79 -3.96
C VAL A 84 30.80 24.69 -2.53
N GLY A 85 32.08 24.35 -2.34
CA GLY A 85 32.64 23.83 -1.07
C GLY A 85 32.74 24.79 0.12
N GLN A 86 31.78 25.71 0.31
CA GLN A 86 31.67 26.56 1.49
C GLN A 86 30.62 26.02 2.46
N SER A 87 30.93 26.04 3.76
CA SER A 87 29.98 25.68 4.82
C SER A 87 28.87 26.73 4.92
N PRO A 88 27.61 26.34 5.15
CA PRO A 88 26.53 27.28 5.38
C PRO A 88 26.80 28.14 6.63
N ALA A 89 26.48 29.44 6.56
CA ALA A 89 26.60 30.36 7.68
C ALA A 89 25.30 30.41 8.50
N TRP A 90 25.42 30.57 9.82
CA TRP A 90 24.26 30.87 10.68
C TRP A 90 23.65 32.22 10.30
N GLN A 91 22.33 32.26 10.15
CA GLN A 91 21.57 33.49 9.92
C GLN A 91 20.34 33.50 10.81
N ALA A 92 20.09 34.63 11.48
CA ALA A 92 18.98 34.82 12.40
C ALA A 92 18.44 36.27 12.32
N PRO A 93 17.22 36.52 12.80
CA PRO A 93 16.78 37.88 13.11
C PRO A 93 17.68 38.51 14.19
N SER A 94 17.59 39.83 14.35
CA SER A 94 18.27 40.51 15.45
C SER A 94 17.85 39.91 16.80
N ILE A 95 18.81 39.44 17.59
CA ILE A 95 18.57 38.80 18.90
C ILE A 95 17.77 39.73 19.82
N ASP A 96 18.10 41.04 19.84
CA ASP A 96 17.40 42.01 20.67
C ASP A 96 15.96 42.27 20.19
N GLN A 97 15.70 42.21 18.89
CA GLN A 97 14.34 42.33 18.35
C GLN A 97 13.53 41.07 18.68
N ALA A 98 14.09 39.88 18.46
CA ALA A 98 13.45 38.61 18.76
C ALA A 98 13.14 38.48 20.26
N ALA A 99 14.07 38.85 21.15
CA ALA A 99 13.86 38.82 22.59
C ALA A 99 12.75 39.79 23.04
N LYS A 100 12.62 40.96 22.39
CA LYS A 100 11.53 41.91 22.67
C LYS A 100 10.18 41.43 22.16
N ALA A 101 10.16 40.74 21.02
CA ALA A 101 8.93 40.21 20.43
C ALA A 101 8.35 39.03 21.22
N ASN A 102 9.18 38.34 22.02
CA ASN A 102 8.78 37.21 22.85
C ASN A 102 7.98 36.13 22.07
N PRO A 103 8.53 35.57 20.98
CA PRO A 103 7.82 34.64 20.11
C PRO A 103 7.48 33.34 20.85
N GLU A 104 6.29 32.80 20.54
CA GLU A 104 5.85 31.51 21.08
C GLU A 104 6.58 30.33 20.42
N THR A 105 6.93 30.44 19.13
CA THR A 105 7.53 29.36 18.34
C THR A 105 8.86 29.79 17.74
N ILE A 106 9.89 28.95 17.89
CA ILE A 106 11.16 29.09 17.18
C ILE A 106 11.34 27.92 16.22
N ILE A 107 11.77 28.24 14.99
CA ILE A 107 12.12 27.26 13.96
C ILE A 107 13.63 27.35 13.68
N ILE A 108 14.32 26.22 13.73
CA ILE A 108 15.77 26.13 13.52
C ILE A 108 16.03 25.13 12.40
N SER A 109 16.78 25.55 11.38
CA SER A 109 17.20 24.68 10.27
C SER A 109 18.72 24.57 10.20
N GLY A 110 19.24 23.34 10.23
CA GLY A 110 20.67 23.01 10.15
C GLY A 110 21.28 22.55 11.48
N SER A 111 22.40 21.83 11.45
CA SER A 111 23.11 21.36 12.66
C SER A 111 24.17 22.35 13.15
N GLY A 112 24.33 22.44 14.48
CA GLY A 112 25.31 23.34 15.09
C GLY A 112 26.73 23.09 14.59
N ASP A 113 27.21 21.86 14.54
CA ASP A 113 28.64 21.59 14.26
C ASP A 113 29.09 21.95 12.83
N THR A 114 28.16 22.14 11.89
CA THR A 114 28.47 22.55 10.50
C THR A 114 28.30 24.04 10.25
N LEU A 115 27.68 24.77 11.19
CA LEU A 115 27.36 26.18 11.06
C LEU A 115 28.48 27.02 11.69
N HIS A 116 28.93 28.05 10.96
CA HIS A 116 29.73 29.11 11.57
C HIS A 116 28.83 29.92 12.54
N ASP A 117 29.39 30.38 13.67
CA ASP A 117 28.72 31.23 14.69
C ASP A 117 27.54 30.62 15.50
N VAL A 118 27.56 29.31 15.77
CA VAL A 118 26.56 28.59 16.60
C VAL A 118 26.28 29.21 17.96
N GLU A 119 27.26 29.90 18.54
CA GLU A 119 27.12 30.55 19.85
C GLU A 119 26.00 31.60 19.86
N GLN A 120 25.76 32.25 18.71
CA GLN A 120 24.65 33.18 18.53
C GLN A 120 23.29 32.46 18.55
N ALA A 121 23.21 31.23 18.03
CA ALA A 121 22.00 30.41 18.08
C ALA A 121 21.65 30.02 19.53
N VAL A 122 22.67 29.67 20.31
CA VAL A 122 22.51 29.34 21.73
C VAL A 122 22.08 30.57 22.54
N ASP A 123 22.70 31.74 22.33
CA ASP A 123 22.31 33.00 22.98
C ASP A 123 20.86 33.38 22.65
N LEU A 124 20.45 33.24 21.38
CA LEU A 124 19.06 33.49 20.95
C LEU A 124 18.06 32.63 21.73
N LEU A 125 18.29 31.32 21.81
CA LEU A 125 17.41 30.39 22.54
C LEU A 125 17.34 30.73 24.04
N GLN A 126 18.47 31.06 24.65
CA GLN A 126 18.53 31.40 26.08
C GLN A 126 17.80 32.70 26.42
N ARG A 127 17.80 33.69 25.52
CA ARG A 127 17.13 34.97 25.72
C ARG A 127 15.63 34.94 25.41
N VAL A 128 15.24 34.27 24.33
CA VAL A 128 13.85 34.30 23.83
C VAL A 128 12.91 33.43 24.64
N LYS A 129 13.36 32.24 25.07
CA LYS A 129 12.55 31.27 25.83
C LYS A 129 11.20 30.91 25.17
N PRO A 130 11.20 30.35 23.95
CA PRO A 130 9.97 29.99 23.25
C PRO A 130 9.21 28.83 23.93
N LYS A 131 7.90 28.78 23.68
CA LYS A 131 7.02 27.67 24.06
C LYS A 131 7.25 26.44 23.18
N TYR A 132 7.32 26.64 21.86
CA TYR A 132 7.50 25.57 20.85
C TYR A 132 8.85 25.68 20.16
N ILE A 133 9.48 24.52 19.92
CA ILE A 133 10.72 24.43 19.13
C ILE A 133 10.52 23.41 18.02
N VAL A 134 10.64 23.86 16.77
CA VAL A 134 10.68 23.01 15.58
C VAL A 134 12.09 23.03 15.01
N HIS A 135 12.80 21.90 15.12
CA HIS A 135 14.18 21.80 14.68
C HIS A 135 14.31 20.87 13.47
N HIS A 136 14.49 21.46 12.29
CA HIS A 136 14.95 20.72 11.10
C HIS A 136 16.47 20.51 11.20
N MET A 137 16.88 19.28 11.49
CA MET A 137 18.27 18.90 11.74
C MET A 137 18.87 18.23 10.50
N THR A 138 20.05 18.68 10.11
CA THR A 138 20.85 18.12 9.02
C THR A 138 22.13 17.51 9.57
N ARG A 139 22.83 16.66 8.81
CA ARG A 139 24.12 16.08 9.28
C ARG A 139 25.16 17.12 9.73
N PRO A 140 26.00 16.82 10.74
CA PRO A 140 25.97 15.63 11.59
C PRO A 140 24.75 15.64 12.52
N LEU A 141 24.14 14.46 12.71
CA LEU A 141 22.92 14.33 13.50
C LEU A 141 23.22 14.13 14.99
N ALA A 142 22.38 14.70 15.85
CA ALA A 142 22.39 14.49 17.31
C ALA A 142 23.72 14.82 18.02
N THR A 143 24.51 15.73 17.44
CA THR A 143 25.76 16.23 18.03
C THR A 143 25.76 17.76 18.15
N GLY A 144 26.67 18.27 18.99
CA GLY A 144 26.98 19.69 19.08
C GLY A 144 26.24 20.45 20.17
N LYS A 145 26.79 21.64 20.51
CA LYS A 145 26.29 22.49 21.61
C LYS A 145 24.83 22.91 21.41
N LEU A 146 24.43 23.20 20.18
CA LEU A 146 23.05 23.59 19.85
C LEU A 146 22.08 22.45 20.18
N TRP A 147 22.44 21.22 19.82
CA TRP A 147 21.64 20.04 20.11
C TRP A 147 21.49 19.79 21.62
N ASP A 148 22.58 19.93 22.38
CA ASP A 148 22.55 19.79 23.83
C ASP A 148 21.58 20.75 24.52
N VAL A 149 21.48 21.98 24.01
CA VAL A 149 20.53 22.99 24.51
C VAL A 149 19.10 22.64 24.11
N ILE A 150 18.87 22.26 22.86
CA ILE A 150 17.52 21.92 22.35
C ILE A 150 16.96 20.68 23.07
N ARG A 151 17.75 19.60 23.22
CA ARG A 151 17.28 18.36 23.86
C ARG A 151 17.00 18.53 25.36
N SER A 152 17.70 19.46 26.01
CA SER A 152 17.50 19.78 27.43
C SER A 152 16.41 20.84 27.65
N TRP A 153 15.89 21.44 26.57
CA TRP A 153 14.85 22.46 26.63
C TRP A 153 13.62 22.07 27.44
N PRO A 154 13.06 20.85 27.30
CA PRO A 154 11.92 20.40 28.10
C PRO A 154 12.13 20.44 29.62
N ASN A 155 13.38 20.59 30.09
CA ASN A 155 13.71 20.55 31.51
C ASN A 155 14.25 21.90 32.04
N SER A 156 14.31 22.96 31.22
CA SER A 156 15.16 24.14 31.49
C SER A 156 14.42 25.40 31.97
N ASN A 157 13.17 25.70 31.56
CA ASN A 157 12.51 26.95 31.97
C ASN A 157 10.99 26.97 31.76
N SER A 158 10.29 27.51 32.77
CA SER A 158 8.85 27.89 32.86
C SER A 158 7.90 26.88 33.51
N SER A 159 6.82 27.40 34.07
CA SER A 159 6.01 26.81 35.14
C SER A 159 5.23 25.54 34.78
N ILE A 160 5.19 25.13 33.50
CA ILE A 160 4.82 23.79 33.02
C ILE A 160 5.50 23.57 31.65
N PRO A 161 6.75 23.07 31.57
CA PRO A 161 7.34 22.70 30.29
C PRO A 161 6.73 21.37 29.85
N ASP A 162 5.98 21.40 28.75
CA ASP A 162 5.47 20.18 28.12
C ASP A 162 6.54 19.64 27.15
N PRO A 163 7.10 18.44 27.39
CA PRO A 163 7.98 17.76 26.45
C PRO A 163 7.44 17.72 25.03
N ASP A 164 6.11 17.67 24.86
CA ASP A 164 5.47 17.52 23.57
C ASP A 164 5.61 18.76 22.68
N ASN A 165 6.13 19.88 23.18
CA ASN A 165 6.37 21.10 22.40
C ASN A 165 7.67 21.09 21.57
N LEU A 166 8.55 20.10 21.76
CA LEU A 166 9.78 19.93 20.99
C LEU A 166 9.56 18.92 19.85
N VAL A 167 9.85 19.36 18.62
CA VAL A 167 9.86 18.51 17.43
C VAL A 167 11.22 18.58 16.75
N VAL A 168 11.74 17.42 16.36
CA VAL A 168 12.93 17.29 15.52
C VAL A 168 12.53 16.65 14.19
N ILE A 169 12.87 17.30 13.09
CA ILE A 169 12.62 16.83 11.72
C ILE A 169 13.97 16.45 11.11
N VAL A 170 14.09 15.22 10.63
CA VAL A 170 15.29 14.69 9.95
C VAL A 170 14.91 14.01 8.64
N GLU A 171 15.83 14.01 7.69
CA GLU A 171 15.70 13.25 6.44
C GLU A 171 16.18 11.80 6.62
N ALA A 172 15.49 10.84 6.01
CA ALA A 172 15.89 9.43 6.03
C ALA A 172 17.28 9.22 5.41
N ASP A 173 17.63 9.98 4.36
CA ASP A 173 18.96 9.94 3.75
C ASP A 173 20.08 10.39 4.70
N ASP A 174 19.78 11.33 5.61
CA ASP A 174 20.75 11.75 6.62
C ASP A 174 20.94 10.65 7.67
N LEU A 175 19.88 9.92 8.06
CA LEU A 175 20.00 8.74 8.93
C LEU A 175 20.79 7.60 8.25
N ARG A 176 20.52 7.33 6.96
CA ARG A 176 21.27 6.34 6.17
C ARG A 176 22.76 6.68 6.12
N ALA A 177 23.07 7.94 5.87
CA ALA A 177 24.45 8.39 5.79
C ALA A 177 25.20 8.40 7.14
N GLU A 178 24.48 8.45 8.27
CA GLU A 178 25.03 8.23 9.62
C GLU A 178 25.15 6.74 9.99
N GLY A 179 24.82 5.83 9.06
CA GLY A 179 24.98 4.39 9.20
C GLY A 179 23.77 3.66 9.78
N ILE A 180 22.58 4.27 9.81
CA ILE A 180 21.33 3.56 10.11
C ILE A 180 20.90 2.80 8.86
N ASN A 181 20.72 1.49 8.97
CA ASN A 181 20.29 0.66 7.84
C ASN A 181 18.77 0.82 7.62
N LEU A 182 18.38 1.76 6.76
CA LEU A 182 16.99 1.95 6.33
C LEU A 182 16.85 1.60 4.85
N SER A 183 15.97 0.67 4.52
CA SER A 183 15.59 0.39 3.13
C SER A 183 15.12 1.65 2.40
N GLN A 184 15.41 1.69 1.10
CA GLN A 184 15.03 2.77 0.18
C GLN A 184 14.16 2.17 -0.94
N SER A 185 13.04 2.81 -1.24
CA SER A 185 12.20 2.51 -2.42
C SER A 185 11.67 1.06 -2.56
N LEU A 186 11.69 0.25 -1.49
CA LEU A 186 11.17 -1.12 -1.45
C LEU A 186 9.66 -1.18 -1.14
N SER A 187 9.30 -1.21 0.14
CA SER A 187 7.93 -1.15 0.66
C SER A 187 7.90 -0.32 1.94
N TRP A 188 6.75 0.29 2.24
CA TRP A 188 6.58 1.05 3.48
C TRP A 188 6.70 0.14 4.72
N GLU A 189 6.30 -1.13 4.62
CA GLU A 189 6.53 -2.13 5.65
C GLU A 189 8.02 -2.39 5.91
N ALA A 190 8.84 -2.54 4.86
CA ALA A 190 10.28 -2.75 5.00
C ALA A 190 10.94 -1.53 5.67
N THR A 191 10.59 -0.32 5.22
CA THR A 191 11.10 0.93 5.81
C THR A 191 10.74 1.05 7.28
N ALA A 192 9.50 0.75 7.65
CA ALA A 192 9.02 0.79 9.03
C ALA A 192 9.64 -0.31 9.92
N GLU A 193 9.84 -1.52 9.39
CA GLU A 193 10.54 -2.59 10.11
C GLU A 193 12.01 -2.24 10.35
N ASP A 194 12.70 -1.73 9.33
CA ASP A 194 14.09 -1.30 9.44
C ASP A 194 14.23 -0.14 10.42
N PHE A 195 13.28 0.79 10.42
CA PHE A 195 13.23 1.88 11.39
C PHE A 195 13.16 1.34 12.82
N VAL A 196 12.24 0.43 13.12
CA VAL A 196 12.09 -0.16 14.47
C VAL A 196 13.33 -0.99 14.86
N ARG A 197 13.88 -1.79 13.94
CA ARG A 197 15.02 -2.68 14.22
C ARG A 197 16.34 -1.91 14.43
N ASN A 198 16.58 -0.86 13.65
CA ASN A 198 17.90 -0.23 13.57
C ASN A 198 18.03 1.08 14.35
N LEU A 199 16.95 1.85 14.53
CA LEU A 199 17.06 3.18 15.12
C LEU A 199 17.50 3.13 16.60
N GLY A 200 16.96 2.20 17.39
CA GLY A 200 17.33 2.02 18.80
C GLY A 200 18.61 1.21 19.05
N SER A 201 19.11 0.49 18.04
CA SER A 201 20.18 -0.51 18.22
C SER A 201 21.59 0.03 18.02
N ASN A 202 21.74 1.21 17.41
CA ASN A 202 23.05 1.73 16.99
C ASN A 202 23.82 2.52 18.06
N GLY A 203 23.20 2.90 19.19
CA GLY A 203 23.83 3.61 20.33
C GLY A 203 24.32 5.05 20.05
N ARG A 204 24.49 5.41 18.77
CA ARG A 204 25.04 6.70 18.33
C ARG A 204 24.01 7.82 18.30
N LEU A 205 22.73 7.49 18.15
CA LEU A 205 21.63 8.44 17.98
C LEU A 205 20.62 8.37 19.14
N ASP A 206 21.00 7.83 20.29
CA ASP A 206 20.10 7.62 21.44
C ASP A 206 19.39 8.91 21.89
N THR A 207 20.08 10.05 21.80
CA THR A 207 19.48 11.36 22.13
C THR A 207 18.42 11.78 21.12
N LEU A 208 18.53 11.36 19.86
CA LEU A 208 17.54 11.59 18.82
C LEU A 208 16.33 10.66 18.99
N VAL A 209 16.57 9.39 19.28
CA VAL A 209 15.48 8.40 19.49
C VAL A 209 14.62 8.76 20.69
N THR A 210 15.22 9.30 21.75
CA THR A 210 14.50 9.72 22.98
C THR A 210 13.80 11.08 22.87
N CYS A 211 13.74 11.66 21.67
CA CYS A 211 13.00 12.90 21.43
C CYS A 211 11.49 12.73 21.68
N PRO A 212 10.81 13.75 22.26
CA PRO A 212 9.36 13.73 22.42
C PRO A 212 8.63 13.53 21.09
N ASN A 213 9.04 14.27 20.06
CA ASN A 213 8.53 14.12 18.70
C ASN A 213 9.69 14.10 17.70
N LEU A 214 9.96 12.93 17.13
CA LEU A 214 10.89 12.75 16.01
C LEU A 214 10.10 12.51 14.73
N MET A 215 10.30 13.35 13.73
CA MET A 215 9.72 13.24 12.38
C MET A 215 10.82 12.83 11.41
N VAL A 216 10.77 11.60 10.91
CA VAL A 216 11.69 11.10 9.89
C VAL A 216 11.01 11.17 8.54
N ARG A 217 11.58 11.93 7.62
CA ARG A 217 10.99 12.17 6.30
C ARG A 217 11.60 11.28 5.23
N PHE A 218 10.73 10.77 4.38
CA PHE A 218 11.04 9.96 3.22
C PHE A 218 10.54 10.73 2.00
N GLY A 219 11.31 11.75 1.58
CA GLY A 219 10.97 12.63 0.47
C GLY A 219 9.70 13.47 0.71
N THR A 220 8.79 13.45 -0.27
CA THR A 220 7.43 14.04 -0.20
C THR A 220 6.35 12.96 -0.11
N GLU A 221 6.76 11.70 0.02
CA GLU A 221 5.91 10.51 -0.06
C GLU A 221 5.61 9.89 1.31
N GLY A 222 6.41 10.13 2.35
CA GLY A 222 6.12 9.62 3.68
C GLY A 222 6.87 10.26 4.83
N VAL A 223 6.34 10.05 6.04
CA VAL A 223 6.89 10.52 7.32
C VAL A 223 6.65 9.45 8.39
N ILE A 224 7.67 9.09 9.16
CA ILE A 224 7.51 8.33 10.40
C ILE A 224 7.57 9.30 11.58
N HIS A 225 6.51 9.34 12.36
CA HIS A 225 6.44 10.03 13.65
C HIS A 225 6.73 9.05 14.78
N HIS A 226 7.85 9.27 15.46
CA HIS A 226 8.27 8.49 16.61
C HIS A 226 8.22 9.33 17.89
N ARG A 227 7.55 8.80 18.92
CA ARG A 227 7.50 9.37 20.26
C ARG A 227 8.40 8.57 21.19
N GLY A 228 9.63 9.04 21.36
CA GLY A 228 10.68 8.32 22.07
C GLY A 228 10.47 8.14 23.57
N ARG A 229 9.64 9.00 24.19
CA ARG A 229 9.42 9.00 25.64
C ARG A 229 8.26 8.12 26.09
N ASP A 230 7.32 7.84 25.19
CA ASP A 230 5.99 7.36 25.59
C ASP A 230 5.81 5.85 25.44
N ALA A 231 6.84 5.11 25.00
CA ALA A 231 6.74 3.68 24.66
C ALA A 231 5.55 3.34 23.74
N VAL A 232 5.07 4.34 22.97
CA VAL A 232 3.96 4.20 22.02
C VAL A 232 4.50 3.76 20.67
N ASN A 233 3.70 2.97 19.95
CA ASN A 233 3.96 2.60 18.57
C ASN A 233 4.15 3.84 17.69
N PRO A 234 5.24 3.94 16.89
CA PRO A 234 5.41 5.00 15.91
C PRO A 234 4.25 5.03 14.91
N ARG A 235 3.96 6.20 14.36
CA ARG A 235 2.92 6.38 13.33
C ARG A 235 3.59 6.63 11.98
N LEU A 236 3.25 5.82 10.99
CA LEU A 236 3.66 6.02 9.60
C LEU A 236 2.58 6.83 8.88
N TYR A 237 2.98 7.92 8.23
CA TYR A 237 2.19 8.67 7.25
C TYR A 237 2.79 8.42 5.88
N PHE A 238 1.97 8.01 4.90
CA PHE A 238 2.49 7.67 3.58
C PHE A 238 1.46 7.89 2.46
N ASP A 239 1.96 8.10 1.25
CA ASP A 239 1.16 8.10 0.04
C ASP A 239 0.90 6.65 -0.41
N PRO A 240 -0.37 6.20 -0.48
CA PRO A 240 -0.70 4.84 -0.91
C PRO A 240 -0.34 4.53 -2.37
N ARG A 241 0.01 5.54 -3.17
CA ARG A 241 0.27 5.45 -4.62
C ARG A 241 1.72 5.73 -5.00
N ARG A 242 2.52 6.26 -4.07
CA ARG A 242 3.91 6.61 -4.35
C ARG A 242 4.85 5.95 -3.36
N MET A 243 6.00 5.53 -3.87
CA MET A 243 7.12 5.10 -3.04
C MET A 243 8.17 6.21 -2.93
N GLU A 244 9.02 6.09 -1.90
CA GLU A 244 10.16 6.98 -1.73
C GLU A 244 10.98 7.13 -3.03
N CYS A 245 11.38 8.37 -3.35
CA CYS A 245 12.16 8.76 -4.51
C CYS A 245 11.47 8.64 -5.88
N GLU A 246 10.22 8.18 -5.99
CA GLU A 246 9.55 7.98 -7.28
C GLU A 246 9.44 9.28 -8.12
N ALA A 247 9.22 10.43 -7.47
CA ALA A 247 9.15 11.72 -8.17
C ALA A 247 10.51 12.22 -8.72
N ALA A 248 11.61 11.86 -8.05
CA ALA A 248 12.97 12.20 -8.45
C ALA A 248 13.41 11.36 -9.67
N THR A 249 13.03 10.08 -9.70
CA THR A 249 13.33 9.16 -10.81
C THR A 249 12.61 9.57 -12.10
N LEU A 250 11.37 10.06 -12.01
CA LEU A 250 10.57 10.45 -13.17
C LEU A 250 11.00 11.79 -13.83
N ASN A 251 11.62 12.71 -13.08
CA ASN A 251 11.96 14.06 -13.57
C ASN A 251 13.48 14.36 -13.61
N GLY A 252 14.34 13.36 -13.36
CA GLY A 252 15.79 13.49 -13.39
C GLY A 252 16.41 13.95 -12.06
N THR A 253 16.05 15.15 -11.58
CA THR A 253 16.54 15.67 -10.28
C THR A 253 15.40 16.25 -9.44
N ALA A 254 15.37 15.89 -8.14
CA ALA A 254 14.38 16.37 -7.20
C ALA A 254 14.39 17.91 -7.06
N MET A 255 13.20 18.48 -6.86
CA MET A 255 13.07 19.90 -6.55
C MET A 255 13.83 20.24 -5.25
N LEU A 256 14.42 21.43 -5.18
CA LEU A 256 15.12 21.90 -3.98
C LEU A 256 14.16 22.55 -2.99
N GLY A 257 14.59 22.68 -1.73
CA GLY A 257 13.81 23.37 -0.70
C GLY A 257 12.61 22.59 -0.15
N LEU A 258 12.46 21.31 -0.51
CA LEU A 258 11.36 20.45 -0.02
C LEU A 258 11.36 20.32 1.50
N ALA A 259 12.54 20.26 2.12
CA ALA A 259 12.64 20.14 3.57
C ALA A 259 12.32 21.40 4.37
N PRO A 260 12.86 22.56 3.97
CA PRO A 260 12.33 23.85 4.40
C PRO A 260 10.81 23.99 4.21
N ALA A 261 10.29 23.61 3.03
CA ALA A 261 8.87 23.71 2.72
C ALA A 261 8.00 22.86 3.65
N PHE A 262 8.41 21.61 3.88
CA PHE A 262 7.77 20.75 4.88
C PHE A 262 7.81 21.38 6.27
N THR A 263 8.97 21.90 6.68
CA THR A 263 9.16 22.47 8.02
C THR A 263 8.25 23.69 8.25
N ALA A 264 8.08 24.55 7.24
CA ALA A 264 7.18 25.69 7.28
C ALA A 264 5.72 25.25 7.44
N GLY A 265 5.23 24.35 6.57
CA GLY A 265 3.87 23.82 6.67
C GLY A 265 3.63 23.06 7.99
N PHE A 266 4.63 22.31 8.45
CA PHE A 266 4.56 21.58 9.70
C PHE A 266 4.40 22.52 10.90
N ALA A 267 5.22 23.56 10.99
CA ALA A 267 5.14 24.53 12.08
C ALA A 267 3.76 25.23 12.13
N LEU A 268 3.18 25.53 10.97
CA LEU A 268 1.85 26.12 10.85
C LEU A 268 0.74 25.19 11.39
N GLY A 269 0.83 23.89 11.14
CA GLY A 269 -0.16 22.92 11.64
C GLY A 269 0.08 22.46 13.09
N PHE A 270 1.33 22.49 13.55
CA PHE A 270 1.75 21.94 14.83
C PHE A 270 1.45 22.84 16.03
N ALA A 271 1.76 24.14 15.93
CA ALA A 271 1.56 25.09 17.03
C ALA A 271 0.11 25.62 17.01
N GLY A 272 -0.85 24.84 17.54
CA GLY A 272 -2.28 25.18 17.56
C GLY A 272 -2.79 25.76 18.89
N GLU A 273 -3.98 26.38 18.87
CA GLU A 273 -4.66 26.94 20.05
C GLU A 273 -4.93 25.90 21.16
N HIS A 274 -5.06 24.61 20.79
CA HIS A 274 -5.37 23.51 21.71
C HIS A 274 -4.14 22.69 22.14
N GLY A 275 -2.92 23.15 21.82
CA GLY A 275 -1.69 22.43 22.09
C GLY A 275 -1.03 21.88 20.81
N PRO A 276 0.05 21.10 20.96
CA PRO A 276 0.79 20.53 19.83
C PRO A 276 -0.05 19.49 19.05
N ASP A 277 -0.21 19.69 17.73
CA ASP A 277 -0.92 18.76 16.83
C ASP A 277 0.03 18.21 15.75
N ALA A 278 0.62 17.05 16.03
CA ALA A 278 1.55 16.40 15.13
C ALA A 278 0.89 15.91 13.82
N ASP A 279 -0.35 15.41 13.85
CA ASP A 279 -1.03 14.91 12.64
C ASP A 279 -1.30 16.07 11.67
N ARG A 280 -1.86 17.17 12.19
CA ARG A 280 -2.09 18.39 11.39
C ARG A 280 -0.79 18.98 10.87
N GLY A 281 0.26 19.02 11.71
CA GLY A 281 1.60 19.42 11.31
C GLY A 281 2.12 18.59 10.14
N VAL A 282 2.10 17.25 10.24
CA VAL A 282 2.57 16.38 9.17
C VAL A 282 1.79 16.62 7.87
N ARG A 283 0.45 16.70 7.94
CA ARG A 283 -0.38 16.91 6.74
C ARG A 283 -0.11 18.25 6.04
N TYR A 284 0.06 19.33 6.81
CA TYR A 284 0.39 20.64 6.23
C TYR A 284 1.82 20.69 5.68
N GLY A 285 2.78 20.07 6.39
CA GLY A 285 4.15 19.98 5.92
C GLY A 285 4.26 19.23 4.58
N ILE A 286 3.62 18.07 4.48
CA ILE A 286 3.54 17.29 3.24
C ILE A 286 2.88 18.10 2.12
N SER A 287 1.73 18.71 2.38
CA SER A 287 0.99 19.51 1.39
C SER A 287 1.85 20.65 0.82
N THR A 288 2.56 21.36 1.70
CA THR A 288 3.47 22.45 1.32
C THR A 288 4.62 21.95 0.47
N ALA A 289 5.30 20.86 0.89
CA ALA A 289 6.41 20.28 0.14
C ALA A 289 5.98 19.80 -1.25
N ARG A 290 4.80 19.18 -1.37
CA ARG A 290 4.22 18.75 -2.65
C ARG A 290 3.83 19.89 -3.56
N ASN A 291 3.29 20.97 -3.02
CA ASN A 291 2.99 22.14 -3.84
C ASN A 291 4.27 22.75 -4.42
N VAL A 292 5.36 22.79 -3.65
CA VAL A 292 6.68 23.22 -4.14
C VAL A 292 7.21 22.25 -5.21
N GLU A 293 7.17 20.94 -4.96
CA GLU A 293 7.61 19.91 -5.92
C GLU A 293 6.83 19.99 -7.24
N ARG A 294 5.49 20.07 -7.17
CA ARG A 294 4.61 20.10 -8.34
C ARG A 294 4.78 21.38 -9.16
N THR A 295 4.98 22.51 -8.48
CA THR A 295 5.07 23.82 -9.14
C THR A 295 6.47 24.05 -9.72
N GLY A 296 7.53 23.59 -9.07
CA GLY A 296 8.90 23.91 -9.46
C GLY A 296 9.24 25.39 -9.23
N PHE A 297 10.36 25.84 -9.78
CA PHE A 297 10.73 27.26 -9.70
C PHE A 297 9.83 28.09 -10.63
N VAL A 298 9.40 29.26 -10.15
CA VAL A 298 8.55 30.20 -10.91
C VAL A 298 9.32 31.47 -11.21
N GLN A 299 8.86 32.22 -12.20
CA GLN A 299 9.42 33.54 -12.47
C GLN A 299 9.01 34.54 -11.39
N SER A 300 9.98 35.11 -10.67
CA SER A 300 9.74 36.18 -9.68
C SER A 300 9.14 37.42 -10.33
N SER A 301 8.22 38.09 -9.63
CA SER A 301 7.66 39.37 -10.04
C SER A 301 8.69 40.50 -10.05
N ASP A 302 9.71 40.39 -9.22
CA ASP A 302 10.58 41.51 -8.87
C ASP A 302 11.74 41.65 -9.86
N ASP A 303 12.46 40.56 -10.09
CA ASP A 303 13.66 40.52 -10.95
C ASP A 303 13.46 39.68 -12.23
N ARG A 304 12.29 39.06 -12.41
CA ARG A 304 11.96 38.15 -13.51
C ARG A 304 12.88 36.92 -13.60
N ALA A 305 13.64 36.61 -12.56
CA ALA A 305 14.47 35.42 -12.51
C ALA A 305 13.77 34.26 -11.76
N PRO A 306 14.24 33.01 -11.94
CA PRO A 306 13.67 31.85 -11.26
C PRO A 306 13.73 31.99 -9.74
N ASP A 307 12.64 31.69 -9.04
CA ASP A 307 12.52 31.76 -7.58
C ASP A 307 11.53 30.69 -7.05
N TYR A 308 11.54 30.46 -5.74
CA TYR A 308 10.64 29.50 -5.11
C TYR A 308 9.17 29.90 -5.27
N PRO A 309 8.25 28.92 -5.42
CA PRO A 309 6.83 29.19 -5.65
C PRO A 309 6.09 29.53 -4.35
N ILE A 310 6.51 30.58 -3.63
CA ILE A 310 6.02 30.91 -2.28
C ILE A 310 4.49 31.03 -2.24
N SER A 311 3.92 31.86 -3.10
CA SER A 311 2.47 32.09 -3.13
C SER A 311 1.70 30.84 -3.52
N GLN A 312 2.17 30.09 -4.52
CA GLN A 312 1.51 28.86 -5.00
C GLN A 312 1.65 27.70 -4.01
N ALA A 313 2.72 27.69 -3.20
CA ALA A 313 2.94 26.67 -2.19
C ALA A 313 1.95 26.79 -1.02
N MET A 314 1.62 28.03 -0.65
CA MET A 314 0.87 28.34 0.56
C MET A 314 -0.58 28.79 0.32
N SER A 315 -0.94 29.22 -0.90
CA SER A 315 -2.32 29.60 -1.22
C SER A 315 -3.27 28.43 -1.09
N ASP A 316 -4.39 28.62 -0.38
CA ASP A 316 -5.43 27.60 -0.16
C ASP A 316 -4.85 26.30 0.45
N LEU A 317 -3.87 26.42 1.36
CA LEU A 317 -3.22 25.27 1.98
C LEU A 317 -4.23 24.44 2.79
N THR A 318 -4.65 23.32 2.22
CA THR A 318 -5.46 22.32 2.91
C THR A 318 -4.60 21.12 3.30
N ALA A 319 -4.99 20.44 4.38
CA ALA A 319 -4.43 19.14 4.74
C ALA A 319 -4.58 18.17 3.57
N ASP A 320 -3.49 17.48 3.18
CA ASP A 320 -3.56 16.49 2.12
C ASP A 320 -4.30 15.23 2.62
N ASN A 321 -5.44 14.94 2.00
CA ASN A 321 -6.26 13.76 2.31
C ASN A 321 -5.87 12.54 1.47
N ASN A 322 -4.90 12.65 0.57
CA ASN A 322 -4.38 11.51 -0.19
C ASN A 322 -3.45 10.64 0.66
N PHE A 323 -3.00 11.13 1.81
CA PHE A 323 -2.16 10.38 2.74
C PHE A 323 -2.98 9.50 3.66
N THR A 324 -2.46 8.31 3.88
CA THR A 324 -2.95 7.38 4.89
C THR A 324 -1.96 7.35 6.05
N SER A 325 -2.48 7.04 7.24
CA SER A 325 -1.65 6.78 8.41
C SER A 325 -1.88 5.38 8.96
N ALA A 326 -0.83 4.74 9.47
CA ALA A 326 -0.90 3.45 10.15
C ALA A 326 -0.01 3.45 11.41
N SER A 327 -0.43 2.74 12.44
CA SER A 327 0.41 2.46 13.62
C SER A 327 1.42 1.36 13.28
N ILE A 328 2.70 1.57 13.61
CA ILE A 328 3.79 0.60 13.41
C ILE A 328 3.92 -0.26 14.68
N PRO A 329 3.63 -1.57 14.65
CA PRO A 329 3.59 -2.40 15.85
C PRO A 329 5.00 -2.78 16.30
N SER A 330 5.67 -1.87 17.02
CA SER A 330 7.08 -2.01 17.42
C SER A 330 7.34 -3.27 18.23
N ALA A 331 6.46 -3.62 19.17
CA ALA A 331 6.61 -4.81 20.01
C ALA A 331 6.58 -6.11 19.18
N ARG A 332 5.64 -6.21 18.23
CA ARG A 332 5.54 -7.35 17.31
C ARG A 332 6.76 -7.45 16.40
N ILE A 333 7.18 -6.34 15.80
CA ILE A 333 8.37 -6.31 14.93
C ILE A 333 9.62 -6.72 15.70
N SER A 334 9.76 -6.28 16.95
CA SER A 334 10.90 -6.59 17.82
C SER A 334 10.90 -8.03 18.32
N SER A 335 9.71 -8.63 18.52
CA SER A 335 9.56 -10.00 19.02
C SER A 335 10.07 -11.08 18.06
N MET A 336 10.37 -10.73 16.81
CA MET A 336 10.79 -11.66 15.74
C MET A 336 9.81 -12.82 15.54
N GLU A 337 8.53 -12.62 15.88
CA GLU A 337 7.49 -13.59 15.57
C GLU A 337 7.46 -13.90 14.07
N ARG A 338 7.14 -15.16 13.75
CA ARG A 338 7.20 -15.71 12.39
C ARG A 338 6.28 -15.01 11.38
N GLU A 339 5.31 -14.23 11.85
CA GLU A 339 4.37 -13.48 11.02
C GLU A 339 4.84 -12.04 10.86
N THR A 340 5.30 -11.71 9.65
CA THR A 340 5.64 -10.34 9.27
C THR A 340 4.40 -9.45 9.26
N TRP A 341 4.54 -8.25 9.81
CA TRP A 341 3.47 -7.25 9.78
C TRP A 341 3.19 -6.81 8.33
N GLN A 342 1.90 -6.59 8.02
CA GLN A 342 1.43 -6.16 6.70
C GLN A 342 0.51 -4.95 6.85
N LEU A 343 0.75 -3.88 6.07
CA LEU A 343 -0.12 -2.70 6.09
C LEU A 343 -1.53 -3.06 5.61
N PHE A 344 -1.65 -4.00 4.67
CA PHE A 344 -2.96 -4.45 4.18
C PHE A 344 -3.87 -4.88 5.33
N SER A 345 -3.42 -5.74 6.26
CA SER A 345 -4.25 -6.24 7.36
C SER A 345 -4.57 -5.16 8.41
N SER A 346 -3.76 -4.11 8.48
CA SER A 346 -3.96 -2.98 9.38
C SER A 346 -4.92 -1.94 8.79
N LEU A 347 -4.97 -1.83 7.46
CA LEU A 347 -5.68 -0.76 6.75
C LEU A 347 -6.94 -1.23 6.03
N THR A 348 -7.16 -2.54 5.93
CA THR A 348 -8.33 -3.13 5.29
C THR A 348 -9.11 -4.00 6.27
N GLY A 349 -10.36 -4.25 5.89
CA GLY A 349 -11.23 -5.18 6.59
C GLY A 349 -11.01 -6.62 6.19
N ASP A 350 -12.12 -7.33 6.01
CA ASP A 350 -12.11 -8.69 5.50
C ASP A 350 -11.50 -8.72 4.06
N PRO A 351 -10.47 -9.56 3.80
CA PRO A 351 -9.88 -9.69 2.47
C PRO A 351 -10.90 -10.10 1.40
N GLN A 352 -11.92 -10.92 1.74
CA GLN A 352 -12.92 -11.35 0.76
C GLN A 352 -13.84 -10.20 0.37
N GLU A 353 -14.30 -9.40 1.34
CA GLU A 353 -15.07 -8.18 1.07
C GLU A 353 -14.24 -7.15 0.30
N THR A 354 -12.96 -7.01 0.64
CA THR A 354 -12.03 -6.15 -0.11
C THR A 354 -11.89 -6.61 -1.56
N ALA A 355 -11.70 -7.92 -1.80
CA ALA A 355 -11.65 -8.52 -3.12
C ALA A 355 -12.94 -8.25 -3.92
N ARG A 356 -14.11 -8.37 -3.27
CA ARG A 356 -15.41 -8.05 -3.88
C ARG A 356 -15.48 -6.58 -4.32
N GLN A 357 -15.05 -5.66 -3.47
CA GLN A 357 -15.00 -4.23 -3.78
C GLN A 357 -13.99 -3.92 -4.90
N VAL A 358 -12.83 -4.59 -4.92
CA VAL A 358 -11.86 -4.46 -6.02
C VAL A 358 -12.50 -4.82 -7.35
N VAL A 359 -13.27 -5.91 -7.44
CA VAL A 359 -13.94 -6.30 -8.69
C VAL A 359 -15.11 -5.40 -9.04
N THR A 360 -15.91 -4.96 -8.07
CA THR A 360 -17.15 -4.20 -8.33
C THR A 360 -16.89 -2.71 -8.46
N LEU A 361 -16.20 -2.08 -7.51
CA LEU A 361 -15.94 -0.64 -7.44
C LEU A 361 -14.60 -0.21 -8.04
N GLY A 362 -13.68 -1.17 -8.22
CA GLY A 362 -12.35 -0.93 -8.76
C GLY A 362 -11.26 -0.79 -7.68
N PRO A 363 -10.00 -1.10 -8.03
CA PRO A 363 -8.89 -1.17 -7.08
C PRO A 363 -8.61 0.18 -6.40
N HIS A 364 -8.63 1.29 -7.14
CA HIS A 364 -8.29 2.59 -6.55
C HIS A 364 -9.25 3.04 -5.44
N LYS A 365 -10.54 2.65 -5.53
CA LYS A 365 -11.55 2.96 -4.52
C LYS A 365 -11.51 1.96 -3.36
N ALA A 366 -11.45 0.67 -3.65
CA ALA A 366 -11.45 -0.39 -2.64
C ALA A 366 -10.17 -0.41 -1.79
N LEU A 367 -9.05 -0.04 -2.40
CA LEU A 367 -7.72 -0.04 -1.80
C LEU A 367 -7.17 1.40 -1.81
N SER A 368 -7.99 2.37 -1.44
CA SER A 368 -7.62 3.79 -1.42
C SER A 368 -6.53 4.09 -0.37
N ARG A 369 -6.54 3.32 0.72
CA ARG A 369 -5.62 3.46 1.87
C ARG A 369 -4.40 2.54 1.80
N CYS A 370 -4.41 1.51 0.96
CA CYS A 370 -3.33 0.52 0.92
C CYS A 370 -2.21 0.93 -0.04
N PRO A 371 -0.94 0.61 0.29
CA PRO A 371 0.14 0.77 -0.68
C PRO A 371 -0.11 -0.14 -1.88
N ILE A 372 -0.29 0.47 -3.06
CA ILE A 372 -0.37 -0.24 -4.34
C ILE A 372 0.69 0.29 -5.26
N ARG A 373 1.54 -0.61 -5.77
CA ARG A 373 2.54 -0.26 -6.77
C ARG A 373 2.03 -0.61 -8.17
N GLN A 374 2.26 0.29 -9.13
CA GLN A 374 1.78 0.15 -10.50
C GLN A 374 2.92 0.11 -11.52
N PHE A 375 3.05 -1.02 -12.23
CA PHE A 375 3.99 -1.20 -13.32
C PHE A 375 3.19 -1.35 -14.63
N GLY A 376 3.20 -0.35 -15.52
CA GLY A 376 2.26 -0.34 -16.65
C GLY A 376 0.80 -0.41 -16.17
N ASN A 377 0.08 -1.46 -16.57
CA ASN A 377 -1.26 -1.81 -16.09
C ASN A 377 -1.27 -2.87 -14.97
N LEU A 378 -0.11 -3.43 -14.58
CA LEU A 378 0.01 -4.37 -13.47
C LEU A 378 -0.06 -3.63 -12.14
N LEU A 379 -1.03 -4.00 -11.30
CA LEU A 379 -1.14 -3.54 -9.92
C LEU A 379 -0.67 -4.65 -8.98
N SER A 380 0.26 -4.33 -8.10
CA SER A 380 0.74 -5.23 -7.05
C SER A 380 0.40 -4.67 -5.67
N ILE A 381 -0.10 -5.55 -4.80
CA ILE A 381 -0.54 -5.25 -3.43
C ILE A 381 0.20 -6.07 -2.39
N GLU A 382 0.81 -7.19 -2.77
CA GLU A 382 1.53 -8.05 -1.84
C GLU A 382 2.95 -7.52 -1.64
N ARG A 383 3.33 -7.28 -0.38
CA ARG A 383 4.63 -6.74 0.00
C ARG A 383 5.80 -7.41 -0.75
N THR A 384 5.86 -8.74 -0.73
CA THR A 384 6.99 -9.48 -1.33
C THR A 384 7.02 -9.39 -2.85
N GLU A 385 5.88 -9.26 -3.51
CA GLU A 385 5.80 -9.03 -4.95
C GLU A 385 6.21 -7.59 -5.29
N GLN A 386 5.72 -6.61 -4.52
CA GLN A 386 6.09 -5.20 -4.67
C GLN A 386 7.59 -5.00 -4.53
N GLU A 387 8.21 -5.53 -3.48
CA GLU A 387 9.64 -5.40 -3.20
C GLU A 387 10.50 -6.06 -4.30
N ARG A 388 10.10 -7.23 -4.81
CA ARG A 388 10.83 -7.92 -5.89
C ARG A 388 10.71 -7.18 -7.22
N LEU A 389 9.52 -6.71 -7.57
CA LEU A 389 9.30 -5.93 -8.78
C LEU A 389 10.08 -4.60 -8.70
N ALA A 390 10.07 -3.95 -7.54
CA ALA A 390 10.84 -2.75 -7.26
C ALA A 390 12.33 -2.94 -7.51
N ALA A 391 12.94 -3.91 -6.80
CA ALA A 391 14.37 -4.17 -6.88
C ALA A 391 14.81 -4.49 -8.32
N VAL A 392 13.99 -5.23 -9.06
CA VAL A 392 14.27 -5.57 -10.46
C VAL A 392 14.16 -4.36 -11.39
N MET A 393 13.21 -3.44 -11.15
CA MET A 393 13.12 -2.20 -11.91
C MET A 393 14.27 -1.25 -11.58
N ASP A 394 14.63 -1.11 -10.30
CA ASP A 394 15.76 -0.26 -9.89
C ASP A 394 17.07 -0.74 -10.54
N ILE A 395 17.32 -2.06 -10.55
CA ILE A 395 18.47 -2.67 -11.25
C ILE A 395 18.40 -2.40 -12.76
N ALA A 396 17.23 -2.53 -13.37
CA ALA A 396 17.07 -2.29 -14.80
C ALA A 396 17.35 -0.82 -15.14
N GLU A 397 16.79 0.12 -14.40
CA GLU A 397 16.94 1.56 -14.63
C GLU A 397 18.38 2.02 -14.40
N GLU A 398 19.01 1.63 -13.29
CA GLU A 398 20.40 1.97 -12.99
C GLU A 398 21.34 1.49 -14.09
N ARG A 399 21.17 0.25 -14.55
CA ARG A 399 22.01 -0.31 -15.61
C ARG A 399 21.80 0.36 -16.96
N VAL A 400 20.58 0.84 -17.24
CA VAL A 400 20.32 1.60 -18.46
C VAL A 400 20.90 3.02 -18.34
N ALA A 401 20.83 3.64 -17.16
CA ALA A 401 21.41 4.96 -16.91
C ALA A 401 22.95 4.95 -16.96
N ALA A 402 23.57 3.89 -16.45
CA ALA A 402 25.02 3.68 -16.48
C ALA A 402 25.59 3.31 -17.88
N ASP A 403 24.74 3.30 -18.92
CA ASP A 403 25.08 2.86 -20.30
C ASP A 403 25.82 1.52 -20.32
N ALA A 404 25.32 0.55 -19.52
CA ALA A 404 25.99 -0.73 -19.35
C ALA A 404 26.08 -1.48 -20.69
N THR A 405 27.28 -1.89 -21.09
CA THR A 405 27.50 -2.61 -22.36
C THR A 405 26.94 -4.04 -22.37
N LYS A 406 26.59 -4.58 -21.19
CA LYS A 406 26.09 -5.94 -20.97
C LYS A 406 24.57 -5.96 -20.78
N PRO A 407 23.87 -7.01 -21.25
CA PRO A 407 22.43 -7.12 -21.07
C PRO A 407 22.05 -7.24 -19.58
N THR A 408 20.86 -6.77 -19.24
CA THR A 408 20.26 -6.97 -17.92
C THR A 408 19.35 -8.19 -17.99
N CYS A 409 19.71 -9.24 -17.26
CA CYS A 409 19.00 -10.53 -17.28
C CYS A 409 18.10 -10.67 -16.05
N ILE A 410 16.80 -10.89 -16.25
CA ILE A 410 15.81 -10.98 -15.18
C ILE A 410 15.02 -12.27 -15.34
N GLY A 411 14.90 -13.05 -14.27
CA GLY A 411 14.05 -14.24 -14.23
C GLY A 411 12.66 -13.94 -13.67
N ILE A 412 11.61 -14.40 -14.35
CA ILE A 412 10.22 -14.31 -13.90
C ILE A 412 9.69 -15.73 -13.74
N PHE A 413 9.50 -16.15 -12.49
CA PHE A 413 9.11 -17.49 -12.11
C PHE A 413 7.67 -17.52 -11.61
N GLY A 414 7.09 -18.71 -11.61
CA GLY A 414 5.78 -18.95 -11.01
C GLY A 414 5.08 -20.13 -11.67
N PRO A 415 3.93 -20.56 -11.13
CA PRO A 415 3.17 -21.68 -11.67
C PRO A 415 2.73 -21.45 -13.12
N ALA A 416 2.41 -22.54 -13.83
CA ALA A 416 1.79 -22.45 -15.15
C ALA A 416 0.48 -21.63 -15.07
N GLY A 417 0.32 -20.65 -15.96
CA GLY A 417 -0.86 -19.78 -15.96
C GLY A 417 -0.93 -18.77 -14.81
N SER A 418 0.17 -18.49 -14.09
CA SER A 418 0.21 -17.47 -13.02
C SER A 418 0.13 -16.01 -13.51
N GLY A 419 0.30 -15.76 -14.81
CA GLY A 419 0.31 -14.40 -15.37
C GLY A 419 1.69 -13.83 -15.68
N LYS A 420 2.76 -14.65 -15.65
CA LYS A 420 4.14 -14.23 -15.97
C LYS A 420 4.27 -13.38 -17.24
N LYS A 421 3.58 -13.77 -18.32
CA LYS A 421 3.57 -13.02 -19.59
C LYS A 421 2.98 -11.61 -19.41
N TYR A 422 1.88 -11.51 -18.67
CA TYR A 422 1.28 -10.22 -18.34
C TYR A 422 2.25 -9.37 -17.52
N THR A 423 2.90 -9.94 -16.50
CA THR A 423 3.95 -9.24 -15.73
C THR A 423 5.06 -8.72 -16.64
N ALA A 424 5.65 -9.56 -17.49
CA ALA A 424 6.74 -9.18 -18.39
C ALA A 424 6.36 -8.06 -19.36
N THR A 425 5.17 -8.12 -19.97
CA THR A 425 4.68 -7.07 -20.87
C THR A 425 4.47 -5.75 -20.14
N ASN A 426 3.97 -5.77 -18.90
CA ASN A 426 3.75 -4.56 -18.11
C ASN A 426 5.05 -3.93 -17.58
N LEU A 427 6.06 -4.75 -17.25
CA LEU A 427 7.40 -4.25 -16.96
C LEU A 427 8.01 -3.56 -18.18
N ALA A 428 7.84 -4.15 -19.38
CA ALA A 428 8.29 -3.53 -20.62
C ALA A 428 7.59 -2.18 -20.90
N GLU A 429 6.27 -2.11 -20.67
CA GLU A 429 5.48 -0.88 -20.78
C GLU A 429 5.95 0.19 -19.77
N HIS A 430 6.24 -0.21 -18.53
CA HIS A 430 6.74 0.69 -17.49
C HIS A 430 8.08 1.32 -17.88
N LEU A 431 9.03 0.51 -18.34
CA LEU A 431 10.34 0.99 -18.81
C LEU A 431 10.25 1.85 -20.07
N GLY A 432 9.19 1.70 -20.86
CA GLY A 432 8.94 2.46 -22.08
C GLY A 432 8.25 3.82 -21.90
N ARG A 433 7.99 4.26 -20.65
CA ARG A 433 7.32 5.54 -20.38
C ARG A 433 8.11 6.75 -20.89
N ASP A 434 9.41 6.76 -20.62
CA ASP A 434 10.28 7.92 -20.89
C ASP A 434 11.30 7.67 -22.01
N ARG A 435 11.24 6.50 -22.64
CA ARG A 435 12.19 6.10 -23.69
C ARG A 435 11.55 5.19 -24.73
N LYS A 436 12.11 5.18 -25.94
CA LYS A 436 11.65 4.27 -27.00
C LYS A 436 12.11 2.85 -26.72
N VAL A 437 11.15 1.95 -26.56
CA VAL A 437 11.38 0.52 -26.30
C VAL A 437 10.87 -0.31 -27.46
N THR A 438 11.61 -1.37 -27.82
CA THR A 438 11.17 -2.40 -28.77
C THR A 438 11.03 -3.73 -28.05
N THR A 439 9.83 -4.29 -27.99
CA THR A 439 9.60 -5.60 -27.35
C THR A 439 9.69 -6.74 -28.35
N LEU A 440 10.57 -7.71 -28.08
CA LEU A 440 10.74 -8.94 -28.86
C LEU A 440 10.30 -10.13 -28.02
N THR A 441 9.71 -11.16 -28.64
CA THR A 441 9.27 -12.37 -27.93
C THR A 441 9.74 -13.61 -28.66
N PHE A 442 10.37 -14.53 -27.93
CA PHE A 442 10.82 -15.82 -28.43
C PHE A 442 10.29 -16.96 -27.57
N ASP A 443 9.98 -18.09 -28.19
CA ASP A 443 9.59 -19.31 -27.48
C ASP A 443 10.80 -20.24 -27.35
N GLY A 444 11.25 -20.47 -26.11
CA GLY A 444 12.41 -21.29 -25.79
C GLY A 444 12.33 -22.72 -26.32
N ARG A 445 11.12 -23.25 -26.55
CA ARG A 445 10.92 -24.59 -27.15
C ARG A 445 11.33 -24.66 -28.62
N ILE A 446 11.39 -23.51 -29.30
CA ILE A 446 11.70 -23.42 -30.73
C ILE A 446 13.17 -23.02 -30.95
N ILE A 447 13.78 -22.34 -29.98
CA ILE A 447 15.15 -21.85 -30.11
C ILE A 447 16.13 -23.04 -30.11
N LYS A 448 16.83 -23.20 -31.23
CA LYS A 448 17.98 -24.10 -31.45
C LYS A 448 19.13 -23.26 -31.98
N ASP A 449 20.35 -23.80 -32.08
CA ASP A 449 21.56 -23.07 -32.54
C ASP A 449 21.33 -22.11 -33.72
N GLU A 450 20.74 -22.58 -34.82
CA GLU A 450 20.50 -21.75 -36.02
C GLU A 450 19.54 -20.58 -35.76
N TYR A 451 18.51 -20.82 -34.95
CA TYR A 451 17.52 -19.79 -34.59
C TYR A 451 18.01 -18.86 -33.48
N PHE A 452 18.97 -19.32 -32.65
CA PHE A 452 19.58 -18.52 -31.59
C PHE A 452 20.41 -17.37 -32.19
N THR A 453 21.27 -17.65 -33.17
CA THR A 453 22.04 -16.60 -33.85
C THR A 453 21.13 -15.60 -34.56
N ALA A 454 20.07 -16.07 -35.23
CA ALA A 454 19.07 -15.21 -35.86
C ALA A 454 18.31 -14.33 -34.84
N ALA A 455 18.00 -14.87 -33.66
CA ALA A 455 17.41 -14.10 -32.56
C ALA A 455 18.38 -13.00 -32.08
N CYS A 456 19.66 -13.32 -31.88
CA CYS A 456 20.68 -12.34 -31.52
C CYS A 456 20.82 -11.22 -32.57
N HIS A 457 20.74 -11.55 -33.86
CA HIS A 457 20.75 -10.55 -34.95
C HIS A 457 19.55 -9.60 -34.82
N THR A 458 18.36 -10.14 -34.58
CA THR A 458 17.14 -9.34 -34.42
C THR A 458 17.23 -8.40 -33.21
N ILE A 459 17.77 -8.87 -32.09
CA ILE A 459 17.96 -8.06 -30.87
C ILE A 459 18.97 -6.93 -31.13
N ARG A 460 20.10 -7.27 -31.76
CA ARG A 460 21.14 -6.30 -32.10
C ARG A 460 20.63 -5.22 -33.06
N ASP A 461 19.87 -5.60 -34.07
CA ASP A 461 19.29 -4.65 -35.03
C ASP A 461 18.35 -3.67 -34.32
N ALA A 462 17.55 -4.14 -33.36
CA ALA A 462 16.71 -3.28 -32.53
C ALA A 462 17.55 -2.29 -31.69
N SER A 463 18.65 -2.75 -31.09
CA SER A 463 19.57 -1.88 -30.34
C SER A 463 20.21 -0.82 -31.24
N ALA A 464 20.62 -1.21 -32.45
CA ALA A 464 21.25 -0.32 -33.43
C ALA A 464 20.31 0.79 -33.95
N THR A 465 18.98 0.60 -33.87
CA THR A 465 17.99 1.65 -34.20
C THR A 465 17.85 2.73 -33.12
N GLY A 466 18.60 2.63 -32.01
CA GLY A 466 18.53 3.57 -30.89
C GLY A 466 17.32 3.36 -29.97
N THR A 467 16.70 2.17 -30.02
CA THR A 467 15.64 1.77 -29.08
C THR A 467 16.20 0.79 -28.06
N LEU A 468 15.67 0.79 -26.83
CA LEU A 468 15.99 -0.21 -25.83
C LEU A 468 15.25 -1.52 -26.15
N PRO A 469 15.94 -2.62 -26.53
CA PRO A 469 15.30 -3.90 -26.78
C PRO A 469 14.95 -4.57 -25.45
N ILE A 470 13.68 -4.95 -25.29
CA ILE A 470 13.20 -5.80 -24.19
C ILE A 470 12.79 -7.14 -24.78
N VAL A 471 13.52 -8.19 -24.43
CA VAL A 471 13.40 -9.52 -25.03
C VAL A 471 12.74 -10.47 -24.03
N ILE A 472 11.61 -11.07 -24.42
CA ILE A 472 10.85 -11.98 -23.57
C ILE A 472 11.03 -13.41 -24.10
N PHE A 473 11.73 -14.25 -23.33
CA PHE A 473 11.85 -15.69 -23.58
C PHE A 473 10.73 -16.44 -22.84
N GLN A 474 9.77 -16.99 -23.58
CA GLN A 474 8.68 -17.80 -23.04
C GLN A 474 9.07 -19.28 -23.00
N ASN A 475 8.52 -20.04 -22.05
CA ASN A 475 8.76 -21.49 -21.92
C ASN A 475 10.26 -21.84 -21.90
N CYS A 476 11.07 -21.02 -21.24
CA CYS A 476 12.52 -21.11 -21.33
C CYS A 476 13.14 -22.08 -20.32
N ALA A 477 12.35 -22.81 -19.52
CA ALA A 477 12.86 -23.83 -18.60
C ALA A 477 13.77 -24.84 -19.33
N ILE A 478 13.39 -25.24 -20.54
CA ILE A 478 14.18 -26.14 -21.40
C ILE A 478 15.57 -25.57 -21.77
N LEU A 479 15.74 -24.25 -21.77
CA LEU A 479 17.02 -23.60 -22.06
C LEU A 479 17.98 -23.65 -20.86
N PHE A 480 17.46 -23.91 -19.67
CA PHE A 480 18.22 -23.97 -18.42
C PHE A 480 18.58 -25.40 -18.01
N GLU A 481 18.09 -26.41 -18.75
CA GLU A 481 18.48 -27.81 -18.58
C GLU A 481 19.96 -28.02 -18.93
N SER A 482 20.70 -28.70 -18.06
CA SER A 482 22.17 -28.81 -18.12
C SER A 482 22.69 -29.50 -19.40
N ASP A 483 21.86 -30.28 -20.08
CA ASP A 483 22.15 -30.99 -21.33
C ASP A 483 21.79 -30.18 -22.59
N ASN A 484 21.21 -28.98 -22.44
CA ASN A 484 20.86 -28.15 -23.58
C ASN A 484 22.14 -27.53 -24.22
N PRO A 485 22.35 -27.70 -25.55
CA PRO A 485 23.55 -27.17 -26.23
C PRO A 485 23.66 -25.64 -26.16
N LEU A 486 22.55 -24.94 -25.92
CA LEU A 486 22.49 -23.49 -25.81
C LEU A 486 22.91 -22.94 -24.45
N VAL A 487 23.17 -23.79 -23.43
CA VAL A 487 23.59 -23.30 -22.11
C VAL A 487 24.84 -22.43 -22.20
N ASN A 488 25.90 -22.91 -22.88
CA ASN A 488 27.15 -22.14 -23.02
C ASN A 488 26.99 -20.88 -23.89
N PRO A 489 26.31 -20.94 -25.06
CA PRO A 489 25.97 -19.74 -25.83
C PRO A 489 25.16 -18.70 -25.04
N LEU A 490 24.12 -19.13 -24.31
CA LEU A 490 23.30 -18.25 -23.47
C LEU A 490 24.11 -17.66 -22.31
N LEU A 491 24.96 -18.46 -21.67
CA LEU A 491 25.82 -17.99 -20.59
C LEU A 491 26.77 -16.90 -21.08
N THR A 492 27.35 -17.08 -22.26
CA THR A 492 28.21 -16.09 -22.92
C THR A 492 27.42 -14.81 -23.23
N LEU A 493 26.22 -14.96 -23.78
CA LEU A 493 25.32 -13.83 -24.07
C LEU A 493 24.97 -13.05 -22.80
N MET A 494 24.57 -13.74 -21.73
CA MET A 494 24.13 -13.14 -20.47
C MET A 494 25.29 -12.48 -19.70
N SER A 495 26.46 -13.12 -19.66
CA SER A 495 27.61 -12.67 -18.87
C SER A 495 28.46 -11.63 -19.59
N ASN A 496 28.64 -11.78 -20.90
CA ASN A 496 29.56 -10.97 -21.70
C ASN A 496 28.82 -10.01 -22.64
N GLY A 497 27.53 -10.24 -22.92
CA GLY A 497 26.80 -9.47 -23.93
C GLY A 497 27.26 -9.77 -25.36
N THR A 498 27.95 -10.90 -25.56
CA THR A 498 28.49 -11.31 -26.86
C THR A 498 27.93 -12.66 -27.32
N TYR A 499 27.91 -12.88 -28.62
CA TYR A 499 27.53 -14.14 -29.25
C TYR A 499 28.42 -14.42 -30.47
N VAL A 500 28.53 -15.69 -30.84
CA VAL A 500 29.36 -16.13 -31.96
C VAL A 500 28.51 -16.25 -33.23
N ASP A 501 28.95 -15.60 -34.31
CA ASP A 501 28.39 -15.71 -35.66
C ASP A 501 29.48 -16.24 -36.60
N GLY A 502 29.46 -17.55 -36.86
CA GLY A 502 30.51 -18.25 -37.59
C GLY A 502 31.86 -18.16 -36.86
N ALA A 503 32.80 -17.40 -37.41
CA ALA A 503 34.12 -17.17 -36.80
C ALA A 503 34.25 -15.83 -36.07
N ALA A 504 33.20 -14.99 -36.09
CA ALA A 504 33.24 -13.64 -35.52
C ALA A 504 32.47 -13.58 -34.19
N GLU A 505 33.07 -12.95 -33.19
CA GLU A 505 32.38 -12.55 -31.97
C GLU A 505 31.69 -11.19 -32.20
N ARG A 506 30.40 -11.12 -31.84
CA ARG A 506 29.57 -9.93 -32.02
C ARG A 506 28.98 -9.49 -30.69
N HIS A 507 28.76 -8.18 -30.54
CA HIS A 507 28.10 -7.61 -29.38
C HIS A 507 26.60 -7.48 -29.62
N LEU A 508 25.80 -7.82 -28.61
CA LEU A 508 24.34 -7.71 -28.63
C LEU A 508 23.86 -6.25 -28.58
N GLY A 509 24.62 -5.40 -27.88
CA GLY A 509 24.19 -4.06 -27.48
C GLY A 509 23.42 -4.09 -26.16
N HIS A 510 23.05 -2.91 -25.67
CA HIS A 510 22.31 -2.79 -24.42
C HIS A 510 20.88 -3.30 -24.61
N ALA A 511 20.50 -4.35 -23.87
CA ALA A 511 19.19 -5.00 -23.94
C ALA A 511 18.77 -5.56 -22.57
N ILE A 512 17.45 -5.69 -22.36
CA ILE A 512 16.89 -6.32 -21.17
C ILE A 512 16.31 -7.68 -21.58
N LEU A 513 16.79 -8.75 -20.96
CA LEU A 513 16.38 -10.13 -21.23
C LEU A 513 15.50 -10.64 -20.09
N LEU A 514 14.24 -10.93 -20.38
CA LEU A 514 13.25 -11.46 -19.43
C LEU A 514 13.02 -12.95 -19.71
N PHE A 515 13.32 -13.80 -18.73
CA PHE A 515 13.19 -15.26 -18.84
C PHE A 515 11.95 -15.74 -18.07
N LEU A 516 10.94 -16.26 -18.77
CA LEU A 516 9.71 -16.76 -18.14
C LEU A 516 9.82 -18.26 -17.87
N MET A 517 9.90 -18.61 -16.59
CA MET A 517 10.12 -19.97 -16.13
C MET A 517 8.91 -20.50 -15.37
N ASP A 518 8.51 -21.74 -15.67
CA ASP A 518 7.51 -22.44 -14.88
C ASP A 518 8.20 -23.02 -13.64
N GLN A 519 7.57 -22.82 -12.48
CA GLN A 519 7.97 -23.42 -11.23
C GLN A 519 6.87 -24.39 -10.81
N GLU A 520 7.20 -25.66 -10.61
CA GLU A 520 6.24 -26.65 -10.10
C GLU A 520 5.82 -26.26 -8.67
N GLN A 521 4.52 -26.27 -8.40
CA GLN A 521 4.02 -26.22 -7.03
C GLN A 521 4.21 -27.61 -6.44
N THR A 522 5.08 -27.75 -5.44
CA THR A 522 5.12 -28.96 -4.63
C THR A 522 3.73 -29.18 -4.02
N ASP A 523 3.13 -30.34 -4.30
CA ASP A 523 1.78 -30.69 -3.87
C ASP A 523 1.54 -30.43 -2.38
N LEU A 524 0.39 -29.84 -2.08
CA LEU A 524 -0.12 -29.52 -0.76
C LEU A 524 -0.40 -30.77 0.08
N GLU A 525 0.60 -31.29 0.80
CA GLU A 525 0.40 -32.06 2.03
C GLU A 525 1.34 -31.62 3.18
N THR A 526 0.71 -31.02 4.21
CA THR A 526 1.14 -30.89 5.62
C THR A 526 2.08 -29.74 6.10
N THR A 527 1.45 -28.67 6.62
CA THR A 527 1.78 -27.88 7.86
C THR A 527 3.14 -27.13 8.01
N PRO A 528 3.20 -26.04 8.81
CA PRO A 528 3.66 -24.72 8.34
C PRO A 528 5.05 -24.24 8.83
N THR A 529 5.43 -23.04 8.34
CA THR A 529 6.38 -21.99 8.85
C THR A 529 7.87 -22.00 8.43
N PRO A 530 8.58 -20.84 8.37
CA PRO A 530 8.47 -19.76 7.37
C PRO A 530 9.85 -19.18 6.93
N VAL A 531 9.81 -18.25 5.98
CA VAL A 531 10.89 -17.37 5.48
C VAL A 531 11.92 -17.99 4.52
N ALA A 532 12.08 -17.30 3.39
CA ALA A 532 12.92 -17.65 2.27
C ALA A 532 14.37 -17.22 2.50
N THR A 533 15.27 -18.19 2.42
CA THR A 533 16.60 -18.03 1.83
C THR A 533 16.78 -19.15 0.81
N THR A 534 17.50 -18.85 -0.26
CA THR A 534 17.71 -19.66 -1.47
C THR A 534 18.41 -21.02 -1.25
N ASN A 535 18.36 -21.61 -0.05
CA ASN A 535 18.98 -22.91 0.22
C ASN A 535 18.34 -23.78 1.33
N GLU A 536 17.05 -23.61 1.69
CA GLU A 536 16.45 -24.42 2.78
C GLU A 536 15.22 -25.25 2.40
N PHE A 537 15.24 -25.91 1.22
CA PHE A 537 14.19 -26.86 0.81
C PHE A 537 14.54 -28.35 1.01
N ALA A 538 15.63 -28.67 1.70
CA ALA A 538 16.13 -30.04 1.87
C ALA A 538 15.84 -30.73 3.22
N LEU A 539 15.48 -30.00 4.27
CA LEU A 539 15.50 -30.53 5.64
C LEU A 539 14.19 -30.35 6.40
N ARG A 540 13.07 -30.88 5.88
CA ARG A 540 11.93 -31.24 6.76
C ARG A 540 11.35 -32.60 6.40
N ARG A 541 11.64 -33.57 7.29
CA ARG A 541 11.07 -34.92 7.49
C ARG A 541 11.77 -36.12 6.82
N ARG A 542 12.84 -36.60 7.46
CA ARG A 542 13.02 -38.01 7.90
C ARG A 542 14.13 -38.09 8.97
N PRO A 543 14.01 -38.95 10.00
CA PRO A 543 15.10 -39.19 10.95
C PRO A 543 16.10 -40.19 10.36
N THR A 544 16.90 -39.77 9.40
CA THR A 544 18.17 -40.42 8.99
C THR A 544 18.97 -39.39 8.19
N THR A 545 20.20 -39.10 8.62
CA THR A 545 21.14 -38.23 7.90
C THR A 545 21.31 -38.71 6.44
N PRO A 546 21.09 -37.84 5.44
CA PRO A 546 21.33 -38.18 4.03
C PRO A 546 22.81 -38.49 3.81
N SER A 547 23.07 -39.43 2.91
CA SER A 547 24.42 -39.80 2.49
C SER A 547 25.07 -38.65 1.68
N ALA A 548 26.40 -38.60 1.64
CA ALA A 548 27.14 -37.59 0.88
C ALA A 548 26.81 -37.56 -0.64
N ALA A 549 26.22 -38.62 -1.18
CA ALA A 549 25.74 -38.68 -2.57
C ALA A 549 24.39 -37.97 -2.77
N GLU A 550 23.53 -37.94 -1.75
CA GLU A 550 22.23 -37.25 -1.78
C GLU A 550 22.41 -35.73 -1.63
N TRP A 551 23.39 -35.30 -0.82
CA TRP A 551 23.81 -33.90 -0.75
C TRP A 551 24.27 -33.37 -2.10
N LYS A 552 25.06 -34.17 -2.82
CA LYS A 552 25.60 -33.82 -4.13
C LYS A 552 24.54 -33.78 -5.26
N ALA A 553 23.40 -34.44 -5.07
CA ALA A 553 22.28 -34.46 -6.02
C ALA A 553 21.25 -33.33 -5.77
N LEU A 554 21.19 -32.77 -4.56
CA LEU A 554 20.41 -31.56 -4.29
C LEU A 554 21.15 -30.28 -4.71
N GLU A 555 22.48 -30.27 -4.61
CA GLU A 555 23.35 -29.21 -5.14
C GLU A 555 23.43 -29.23 -6.69
N SER A 556 22.94 -30.27 -7.37
CA SER A 556 23.10 -30.44 -8.82
C SER A 556 22.02 -29.79 -9.69
N ASN A 557 21.20 -28.89 -9.14
CA ASN A 557 20.18 -28.15 -9.89
C ASN A 557 20.55 -26.67 -10.13
N ASP A 558 21.77 -26.27 -9.80
CA ASP A 558 22.31 -24.94 -10.12
C ASP A 558 22.76 -24.89 -11.59
N SER A 559 21.83 -24.59 -12.49
CA SER A 559 22.16 -24.18 -13.84
C SER A 559 23.02 -22.91 -13.76
N PRO A 560 24.20 -22.82 -14.40
CA PRO A 560 25.07 -21.63 -14.34
C PRO A 560 24.40 -20.37 -14.91
N LEU A 561 23.29 -20.54 -15.65
CA LEU A 561 22.46 -19.46 -16.12
C LEU A 561 21.68 -18.77 -15.00
N MET A 562 21.35 -19.46 -13.91
CA MET A 562 20.67 -18.88 -12.74
C MET A 562 21.55 -17.85 -12.05
N ASP A 563 22.85 -18.14 -11.90
CA ASP A 563 23.85 -17.22 -11.34
C ASP A 563 24.06 -15.96 -12.22
N SER A 564 23.67 -16.04 -13.49
CA SER A 564 23.78 -14.94 -14.45
C SER A 564 22.56 -14.00 -14.44
N LEU A 565 21.54 -14.30 -13.63
CA LEU A 565 20.39 -13.42 -13.45
C LEU A 565 20.74 -12.28 -12.49
N HIS A 566 20.40 -11.05 -12.87
CA HIS A 566 20.57 -9.87 -12.04
C HIS A 566 19.44 -9.73 -11.01
N GLY A 567 18.27 -10.32 -11.27
CA GLY A 567 17.14 -10.27 -10.36
C GLY A 567 16.05 -11.29 -10.70
N ILE A 568 15.23 -11.61 -9.70
CA ILE A 568 14.20 -12.65 -9.77
C ILE A 568 12.86 -12.11 -9.26
N VAL A 569 11.81 -12.33 -10.05
CA VAL A 569 10.42 -12.04 -9.69
C VAL A 569 9.64 -13.34 -9.63
N ASN A 570 8.91 -13.57 -8.54
CA ASN A 570 8.00 -14.71 -8.41
C ASN A 570 6.55 -14.24 -8.51
N VAL A 571 5.81 -14.77 -9.47
CA VAL A 571 4.39 -14.47 -9.72
C VAL A 571 3.55 -15.63 -9.20
N ALA A 572 2.81 -15.41 -8.11
CA ALA A 572 2.02 -16.45 -7.45
C ALA A 572 0.83 -16.94 -8.28
N GLY A 573 0.17 -16.04 -9.02
CA GLY A 573 -1.01 -16.37 -9.83
C GLY A 573 -2.34 -16.37 -9.08
N PRO A 574 -3.46 -16.75 -9.73
CA PRO A 574 -4.79 -16.60 -9.14
C PRO A 574 -5.15 -17.66 -8.10
N ASN A 575 -4.39 -18.75 -7.99
CA ASN A 575 -4.66 -19.82 -7.03
C ASN A 575 -4.09 -19.48 -5.65
N SER A 576 -4.64 -20.13 -4.61
CA SER A 576 -4.06 -20.07 -3.27
C SER A 576 -2.71 -20.80 -3.26
N THR A 577 -1.68 -20.18 -2.67
CA THR A 577 -0.34 -20.77 -2.57
C THR A 577 -0.12 -21.58 -1.28
N GLY A 578 -1.11 -21.59 -0.37
CA GLY A 578 -1.02 -22.27 0.92
C GLY A 578 -2.21 -21.96 1.82
N ARG A 579 -2.33 -22.67 2.95
CA ARG A 579 -3.42 -22.48 3.91
C ARG A 579 -3.47 -21.06 4.50
N ASP A 580 -2.31 -20.41 4.59
CA ASP A 580 -2.16 -19.09 5.20
C ASP A 580 -2.21 -17.95 4.15
N ASP A 581 -2.30 -18.29 2.85
CA ASP A 581 -2.47 -17.30 1.79
C ASP A 581 -3.91 -16.79 1.83
N LYS A 582 -4.15 -15.71 2.57
CA LYS A 582 -5.44 -14.98 2.59
C LYS A 582 -5.55 -13.98 1.43
N MET A 583 -4.41 -13.55 0.85
CA MET A 583 -4.33 -12.49 -0.16
C MET A 583 -4.70 -12.97 -1.57
N PHE A 584 -4.68 -14.28 -1.84
CA PHE A 584 -5.04 -14.80 -3.17
C PHE A 584 -6.39 -14.30 -3.67
N THR A 585 -7.35 -14.05 -2.78
CA THR A 585 -8.68 -13.53 -3.13
C THR A 585 -8.59 -12.14 -3.73
N VAL A 586 -7.80 -11.25 -3.12
CA VAL A 586 -7.60 -9.87 -3.58
C VAL A 586 -6.70 -9.83 -4.82
N ARG A 587 -5.61 -10.63 -4.84
CA ARG A 587 -4.77 -10.85 -6.03
C ARG A 587 -5.60 -11.30 -7.22
N ARG A 588 -6.47 -12.30 -7.01
CA ARG A 588 -7.40 -12.79 -8.04
C ARG A 588 -8.44 -11.75 -8.42
N ALA A 589 -8.93 -10.93 -7.50
CA ALA A 589 -9.85 -9.85 -7.82
C ALA A 589 -9.25 -8.82 -8.79
N LEU A 590 -7.98 -8.44 -8.59
CA LEU A 590 -7.26 -7.56 -9.51
C LEU A 590 -7.20 -8.18 -10.91
N MET A 591 -6.81 -9.46 -10.99
CA MET A 591 -6.74 -10.21 -12.25
C MET A 591 -8.12 -10.36 -12.92
N LEU A 592 -9.15 -10.75 -12.16
CA LEU A 592 -10.51 -10.96 -12.64
C LEU A 592 -11.09 -9.67 -13.21
N ARG A 593 -10.95 -8.55 -12.50
CA ARG A 593 -11.42 -7.26 -12.99
C ARG A 593 -10.71 -6.88 -14.29
N GLN A 594 -9.39 -7.07 -14.36
CA GLN A 594 -8.63 -6.78 -15.57
C GLN A 594 -9.10 -7.62 -16.76
N ILE A 595 -9.36 -8.92 -16.57
CA ILE A 595 -9.91 -9.80 -17.61
C ILE A 595 -11.27 -9.29 -18.10
N ILE A 596 -12.17 -8.93 -17.18
CA ILE A 596 -13.51 -8.43 -17.55
C ILE A 596 -13.39 -7.12 -18.32
N LYS A 597 -12.57 -6.17 -17.86
CA LYS A 597 -12.34 -4.89 -18.54
C LYS A 597 -11.78 -5.06 -19.95
N GLN A 598 -10.85 -5.99 -20.14
CA GLN A 598 -10.24 -6.26 -21.44
C GLN A 598 -11.19 -6.96 -22.42
N LYS A 599 -11.98 -7.93 -21.95
CA LYS A 599 -12.86 -8.72 -22.83
C LYS A 599 -14.25 -8.11 -23.04
N TYR A 600 -14.77 -7.43 -22.02
CA TYR A 600 -16.14 -6.90 -21.98
C TYR A 600 -16.15 -5.48 -21.38
N PRO A 601 -15.52 -4.48 -22.03
CA PRO A 601 -15.40 -3.13 -21.49
C PRO A 601 -16.76 -2.46 -21.18
N HIS A 602 -17.83 -2.84 -21.88
CA HIS A 602 -19.20 -2.33 -21.64
C HIS A 602 -19.81 -2.76 -20.30
N MET A 603 -19.22 -3.75 -19.61
CA MET A 603 -19.65 -4.18 -18.28
C MET A 603 -19.29 -3.16 -17.19
N GLU A 604 -18.32 -2.27 -17.44
CA GLU A 604 -17.93 -1.20 -16.53
C GLU A 604 -18.69 0.08 -16.87
N ILE A 605 -19.61 0.48 -15.99
CA ILE A 605 -20.41 1.70 -16.11
C ILE A 605 -20.07 2.60 -14.93
N ASN A 606 -19.54 3.81 -15.20
CA ASN A 606 -19.10 4.76 -14.16
C ASN A 606 -18.11 4.15 -13.14
N GLY A 607 -17.20 3.28 -13.62
CA GLY A 607 -16.24 2.57 -12.77
C GLY A 607 -16.81 1.39 -11.99
N VAL A 608 -18.11 1.08 -12.13
CA VAL A 608 -18.78 -0.02 -11.44
C VAL A 608 -19.00 -1.19 -12.39
N ILE A 609 -18.65 -2.40 -11.95
CA ILE A 609 -19.00 -3.66 -12.63
C ILE A 609 -20.08 -4.36 -11.80
N ASN A 610 -21.26 -4.56 -12.39
CA ASN A 610 -22.38 -5.23 -11.72
C ASN A 610 -22.25 -6.75 -11.89
N ILE A 611 -21.91 -7.45 -10.81
CA ILE A 611 -21.81 -8.91 -10.76
C ILE A 611 -22.68 -9.39 -9.60
N ASP A 612 -23.40 -10.48 -9.83
CA ASP A 612 -24.16 -11.12 -8.77
C ASP A 612 -23.24 -11.66 -7.67
N ASP A 613 -23.59 -11.43 -6.41
CA ASP A 613 -22.73 -11.77 -5.25
C ASP A 613 -22.34 -13.25 -5.24
N ALA A 614 -23.27 -14.15 -5.61
CA ALA A 614 -23.00 -15.58 -5.67
C ALA A 614 -21.98 -15.93 -6.77
N VAL A 615 -22.08 -15.29 -7.93
CA VAL A 615 -21.15 -15.48 -9.06
C VAL A 615 -19.77 -14.98 -8.68
N LEU A 616 -19.70 -13.78 -8.11
CA LEU A 616 -18.43 -13.17 -7.71
C LEU A 616 -17.75 -13.98 -6.62
N HIS A 617 -18.51 -14.45 -5.64
CA HIS A 617 -18.04 -15.33 -4.58
C HIS A 617 -17.46 -16.65 -5.13
N ALA A 618 -18.14 -17.30 -6.08
CA ALA A 618 -17.63 -18.52 -6.72
C ALA A 618 -16.33 -18.30 -7.49
N LEU A 619 -16.23 -17.19 -8.24
CA LEU A 619 -15.01 -16.82 -8.95
C LEU A 619 -13.85 -16.49 -7.99
N LEU A 620 -14.12 -15.82 -6.87
CA LEU A 620 -13.11 -15.36 -5.92
C LEU A 620 -12.63 -16.44 -4.93
N LEU A 621 -13.51 -17.35 -4.49
CA LEU A 621 -13.19 -18.30 -3.41
C LEU A 621 -12.90 -19.72 -3.88
N THR A 622 -13.17 -20.07 -5.14
CA THR A 622 -12.79 -21.41 -5.66
C THR A 622 -11.27 -21.60 -5.50
N PRO A 623 -10.77 -22.55 -4.69
CA PRO A 623 -9.36 -22.53 -4.28
C PRO A 623 -8.38 -22.68 -5.45
N HIS A 624 -8.75 -23.49 -6.44
CA HIS A 624 -7.86 -23.90 -7.51
C HIS A 624 -8.52 -23.90 -8.89
N PHE A 625 -7.91 -23.19 -9.83
CA PHE A 625 -8.17 -23.24 -11.27
C PHE A 625 -7.07 -24.04 -11.97
N LYS A 626 -7.46 -25.06 -12.74
CA LYS A 626 -6.58 -26.09 -13.32
C LYS A 626 -5.39 -25.54 -14.13
N HIS A 627 -5.59 -24.42 -14.83
CA HIS A 627 -4.57 -23.76 -15.63
C HIS A 627 -4.39 -22.29 -15.22
N GLY A 628 -4.59 -22.00 -13.93
CA GLY A 628 -4.47 -20.66 -13.36
C GLY A 628 -5.36 -19.63 -14.07
N LEU A 629 -4.74 -18.53 -14.50
CA LEU A 629 -5.41 -17.41 -15.15
C LEU A 629 -6.08 -17.81 -16.47
N GLY A 630 -5.51 -18.77 -17.20
CA GLY A 630 -6.09 -19.26 -18.45
C GLY A 630 -7.44 -19.96 -18.24
N SER A 631 -7.58 -20.73 -17.15
CA SER A 631 -8.86 -21.33 -16.75
C SER A 631 -9.90 -20.26 -16.41
N LEU A 632 -9.51 -19.24 -15.64
CA LEU A 632 -10.38 -18.12 -15.29
C LEU A 632 -10.83 -17.35 -16.54
N GLU A 633 -9.89 -17.02 -17.43
CA GLU A 633 -10.18 -16.35 -18.70
C GLU A 633 -11.12 -17.13 -19.62
N LYS A 634 -11.05 -18.47 -19.59
CA LYS A 634 -11.93 -19.35 -20.37
C LYS A 634 -13.34 -19.36 -19.81
N ILE A 635 -13.52 -19.47 -18.48
CA ILE A 635 -14.85 -19.37 -17.84
C ILE A 635 -15.50 -18.01 -18.15
N ILE A 636 -14.74 -16.92 -18.02
CA ILE A 636 -15.23 -15.57 -18.34
C ILE A 636 -15.54 -15.44 -19.83
N GLY A 637 -14.67 -15.94 -20.70
CA GLY A 637 -14.85 -15.88 -22.16
C GLY A 637 -15.98 -16.75 -22.71
N SER A 638 -16.37 -17.82 -22.02
CA SER A 638 -17.52 -18.66 -22.37
C SER A 638 -18.83 -18.19 -21.71
N SER A 639 -18.77 -17.16 -20.86
CA SER A 639 -19.95 -16.56 -20.25
C SER A 639 -20.72 -15.67 -21.24
N ARG A 640 -22.05 -15.59 -21.10
CA ARG A 640 -22.95 -14.87 -22.01
C ARG A 640 -23.05 -13.36 -21.69
N LEU A 641 -21.95 -12.62 -21.85
CA LEU A 641 -21.83 -11.22 -21.38
C LEU A 641 -21.96 -10.13 -22.46
N SER A 642 -21.91 -10.47 -23.77
CA SER A 642 -21.74 -9.48 -24.84
C SER A 642 -22.78 -8.35 -24.91
N ASN A 643 -24.02 -8.58 -24.46
CA ASN A 643 -25.10 -7.57 -24.45
C ASN A 643 -25.74 -7.43 -23.06
N ARG A 644 -25.01 -7.77 -21.99
CA ARG A 644 -25.50 -7.66 -20.62
C ARG A 644 -24.81 -6.51 -19.90
N THR A 645 -25.51 -5.95 -18.92
CA THR A 645 -24.98 -4.96 -17.98
C THR A 645 -24.77 -5.54 -16.58
N LYS A 646 -25.21 -6.78 -16.34
CA LYS A 646 -25.03 -7.54 -15.10
C LYS A 646 -24.48 -8.93 -15.41
N PHE A 647 -23.50 -9.38 -14.65
CA PHE A 647 -23.01 -10.75 -14.67
C PHE A 647 -23.76 -11.57 -13.60
N ASP A 648 -24.92 -12.09 -14.00
CA ASP A 648 -25.75 -12.95 -13.17
C ASP A 648 -25.48 -14.45 -13.40
N VAL A 649 -26.06 -15.29 -12.53
CA VAL A 649 -25.88 -16.75 -12.56
C VAL A 649 -26.23 -17.36 -13.92
N SER A 650 -27.23 -16.84 -14.63
CA SER A 650 -27.64 -17.38 -15.94
C SER A 650 -26.68 -17.05 -17.08
N ALA A 651 -25.73 -16.13 -16.85
CA ALA A 651 -24.68 -15.83 -17.80
C ALA A 651 -23.49 -16.81 -17.69
N LEU A 652 -23.35 -17.54 -16.57
CA LEU A 652 -22.28 -18.50 -16.39
C LEU A 652 -22.40 -19.69 -17.37
N PRO A 653 -21.28 -20.33 -17.73
CA PRO A 653 -21.30 -21.58 -18.47
C PRO A 653 -21.97 -22.71 -17.65
N PRO A 654 -22.49 -23.76 -18.31
CA PRO A 654 -22.94 -24.97 -17.62
C PRO A 654 -21.85 -25.60 -16.75
N GLU A 655 -22.23 -26.32 -15.70
CA GLU A 655 -21.30 -26.96 -14.74
C GLU A 655 -20.26 -27.85 -15.46
N GLU A 656 -20.66 -28.56 -16.52
CA GLU A 656 -19.78 -29.43 -17.30
C GLU A 656 -18.65 -28.65 -18.01
N GLN A 657 -18.92 -27.40 -18.41
CA GLN A 657 -17.91 -26.53 -19.01
C GLN A 657 -17.01 -25.92 -17.93
N ILE A 658 -17.57 -25.56 -16.78
CA ILE A 658 -16.80 -25.07 -15.63
C ILE A 658 -15.84 -26.17 -15.13
N GLN A 659 -16.29 -27.44 -15.14
CA GLN A 659 -15.51 -28.62 -14.74
C GLN A 659 -14.24 -28.81 -15.59
N LEU A 660 -14.16 -28.26 -16.80
CA LEU A 660 -12.94 -28.28 -17.63
C LEU A 660 -11.84 -27.38 -17.05
N HIS A 661 -12.20 -26.38 -16.26
CA HIS A 661 -11.33 -25.29 -15.83
C HIS A 661 -11.14 -25.20 -14.31
N ALA A 662 -12.10 -25.71 -13.53
CA ALA A 662 -12.09 -25.79 -12.07
C ALA A 662 -12.78 -27.10 -11.62
N ASP A 663 -12.82 -27.35 -10.31
CA ASP A 663 -13.75 -28.35 -9.77
C ASP A 663 -15.18 -27.78 -9.79
N GLY A 664 -16.03 -28.32 -10.64
CA GLY A 664 -17.40 -27.86 -10.86
C GLY A 664 -18.27 -28.01 -9.62
N LYS A 665 -18.12 -29.09 -8.85
CA LYS A 665 -18.91 -29.28 -7.61
C LYS A 665 -18.53 -28.25 -6.56
N ILE A 666 -17.24 -28.01 -6.37
CA ILE A 666 -16.74 -26.99 -5.44
C ILE A 666 -17.19 -25.61 -5.92
N PHE A 667 -17.02 -25.27 -7.19
CA PHE A 667 -17.45 -23.99 -7.76
C PHE A 667 -18.95 -23.75 -7.54
N MET A 668 -19.78 -24.75 -7.87
CA MET A 668 -21.23 -24.69 -7.69
C MET A 668 -21.64 -24.63 -6.21
N SER A 669 -20.82 -25.17 -5.29
CA SER A 669 -21.06 -25.03 -3.85
C SER A 669 -20.89 -23.58 -3.39
N PHE A 670 -19.86 -22.87 -3.87
CA PHE A 670 -19.67 -21.44 -3.60
C PHE A 670 -20.75 -20.59 -4.26
N LEU A 671 -21.31 -21.02 -5.39
CA LEU A 671 -22.43 -20.34 -6.05
C LEU A 671 -23.74 -20.42 -5.24
N ARG A 672 -23.95 -21.47 -4.43
CA ARG A 672 -25.23 -21.68 -3.72
C ARG A 672 -25.35 -20.91 -2.40
N ALA A 673 -24.23 -20.53 -1.76
CA ALA A 673 -24.08 -19.50 -0.71
C ALA A 673 -22.71 -19.68 -0.02
N PRO A 674 -22.04 -18.61 0.46
CA PRO A 674 -20.93 -18.72 1.40
C PRO A 674 -21.36 -19.45 2.67
N LYS A 675 -20.57 -20.41 3.13
CA LYS A 675 -20.72 -20.97 4.47
C LYS A 675 -19.64 -20.39 5.36
N LEU A 676 -20.03 -20.00 6.56
CA LEU A 676 -19.07 -19.60 7.58
C LEU A 676 -18.18 -20.78 7.99
N PRO A 677 -16.97 -20.53 8.54
CA PRO A 677 -16.13 -21.57 9.11
C PRO A 677 -16.95 -22.46 10.06
N PRO A 678 -16.86 -23.80 9.99
CA PRO A 678 -17.79 -24.69 10.69
C PRO A 678 -17.95 -24.41 12.18
N ALA A 679 -16.86 -24.10 12.88
CA ALA A 679 -16.87 -23.80 14.31
C ALA A 679 -17.52 -22.43 14.63
N LEU A 680 -17.33 -21.42 13.77
CA LEU A 680 -18.00 -20.13 13.91
C LEU A 680 -19.49 -20.27 13.58
N ARG A 681 -19.80 -20.95 12.48
CA ARG A 681 -21.16 -21.24 12.01
C ARG A 681 -22.01 -21.88 13.10
N GLU A 682 -21.49 -22.89 13.79
CA GLU A 682 -22.22 -23.59 14.84
C GLU A 682 -22.45 -22.70 16.07
N ARG A 683 -21.42 -21.97 16.51
CA ARG A 683 -21.53 -21.03 17.65
C ARG A 683 -22.55 -19.94 17.40
N LEU A 684 -22.50 -19.32 16.21
CA LEU A 684 -23.47 -18.29 15.83
C LEU A 684 -24.88 -18.85 15.73
N ALA A 685 -25.06 -20.01 15.11
CA ALA A 685 -26.37 -20.63 14.99
C ALA A 685 -26.97 -20.97 16.35
N GLN A 686 -26.17 -21.48 17.29
CA GLN A 686 -26.63 -21.74 18.65
C GLN A 686 -27.03 -20.44 19.37
N GLY A 687 -26.18 -19.40 19.34
CA GLY A 687 -26.47 -18.12 19.99
C GLY A 687 -27.73 -17.44 19.42
N LEU A 688 -27.93 -17.49 18.10
CA LEU A 688 -29.13 -16.99 17.44
C LEU A 688 -30.37 -17.77 17.90
N PHE A 689 -30.28 -19.09 17.99
CA PHE A 689 -31.39 -19.91 18.48
C PHE A 689 -31.76 -19.59 19.93
N GLU A 690 -30.78 -19.40 20.80
CA GLU A 690 -30.99 -19.02 22.20
C GLU A 690 -31.64 -17.64 22.33
N ALA A 691 -31.20 -16.66 21.53
CA ALA A 691 -31.81 -15.34 21.46
C ALA A 691 -33.27 -15.41 20.98
N TYR A 692 -33.54 -16.20 19.93
CA TYR A 692 -34.90 -16.45 19.44
C TYR A 692 -35.79 -17.08 20.52
N LYS A 693 -35.29 -18.11 21.22
CA LYS A 693 -36.02 -18.82 22.28
C LYS A 693 -36.40 -17.86 23.40
N LYS A 694 -35.45 -17.04 23.86
CA LYS A 694 -35.68 -16.02 24.89
C LYS A 694 -36.73 -15.00 24.46
N GLN A 695 -36.68 -14.51 23.22
CA GLN A 695 -37.68 -13.57 22.72
C GLN A 695 -39.08 -14.20 22.66
N ARG A 696 -39.17 -15.47 22.26
CA ARG A 696 -40.43 -16.21 22.24
C ARG A 696 -41.04 -16.41 23.63
N GLU A 697 -40.22 -16.59 24.66
CA GLU A 697 -40.67 -16.64 26.06
C GLU A 697 -41.24 -15.30 26.52
N LEU A 698 -40.58 -14.19 26.17
CA LEU A 698 -41.04 -12.84 26.50
C LEU A 698 -42.39 -12.50 25.84
N MET A 699 -42.60 -12.97 24.61
CA MET A 699 -43.89 -12.80 23.89
C MET A 699 -45.03 -13.64 24.49
N ALA A 700 -44.74 -14.70 25.26
CA ALA A 700 -45.74 -15.57 25.85
C ALA A 700 -46.25 -15.00 27.19
N ALA A 701 -47.14 -14.01 27.10
CA ALA A 701 -47.66 -13.28 28.26
C ALA A 701 -48.68 -14.09 29.07
N THR A 702 -49.52 -14.89 28.41
CA THR A 702 -50.59 -15.69 29.05
C THR A 702 -50.17 -17.13 29.35
N ALA A 703 -50.90 -17.79 30.26
CA ALA A 703 -50.64 -19.19 30.61
C ALA A 703 -50.91 -20.13 29.42
N GLU A 704 -51.91 -19.81 28.60
CA GLU A 704 -52.27 -20.52 27.38
C GLU A 704 -51.18 -20.40 26.32
N GLU A 705 -50.63 -19.20 26.09
CA GLU A 705 -49.53 -18.98 25.14
C GLU A 705 -48.25 -19.68 25.57
N ARG A 706 -47.93 -19.69 26.87
CA ARG A 706 -46.79 -20.44 27.40
C ARG A 706 -46.97 -21.93 27.19
N LYS A 707 -48.16 -22.47 27.47
CA LYS A 707 -48.48 -23.87 27.23
C LYS A 707 -48.37 -24.23 25.74
N ALA A 708 -48.84 -23.35 24.85
CA ALA A 708 -48.69 -23.53 23.42
C ALA A 708 -47.21 -23.49 22.98
N LEU A 709 -46.41 -22.57 23.51
CA LEU A 709 -44.97 -22.47 23.26
C LEU A 709 -44.23 -23.74 23.69
N HIS A 710 -44.46 -24.23 24.91
CA HIS A 710 -43.86 -25.47 25.43
C HIS A 710 -44.24 -26.72 24.61
N SER A 711 -45.33 -26.66 23.84
CA SER A 711 -45.76 -27.75 22.95
C SER A 711 -45.22 -27.64 21.52
N ASP A 712 -44.62 -26.50 21.13
CA ASP A 712 -44.02 -26.32 19.80
C ASP A 712 -42.66 -27.05 19.74
N ARG A 713 -42.44 -27.82 18.67
CA ARG A 713 -41.16 -28.53 18.44
C ARG A 713 -39.98 -27.57 18.23
N SER A 714 -40.25 -26.29 17.96
CA SER A 714 -39.19 -25.27 17.90
C SER A 714 -38.73 -24.80 19.27
N TYR A 715 -39.41 -25.18 20.36
CA TYR A 715 -39.10 -24.78 21.72
C TYR A 715 -38.52 -25.96 22.51
N CYS A 716 -37.25 -26.23 22.28
CA CYS A 716 -36.44 -27.20 23.02
C CYS A 716 -35.01 -26.66 23.14
N ASP A 717 -34.11 -27.43 23.75
CA ASP A 717 -32.69 -27.06 23.80
C ASP A 717 -32.02 -27.34 22.45
N TRP A 718 -30.87 -26.70 22.22
CA TRP A 718 -30.15 -26.79 20.95
C TRP A 718 -29.88 -28.25 20.58
N ASP A 719 -29.42 -29.07 21.52
CA ASP A 719 -29.05 -30.46 21.24
C ASP A 719 -30.25 -31.30 20.73
N ASP A 720 -31.44 -31.06 21.26
CA ASP A 720 -32.68 -31.76 20.91
C ASP A 720 -33.39 -31.19 19.67
N LEU A 721 -32.94 -30.03 19.17
CA LEU A 721 -33.57 -29.37 18.03
C LEU A 721 -33.42 -30.22 16.76
N SER A 722 -34.52 -30.34 16.00
CA SER A 722 -34.52 -31.10 14.76
C SER A 722 -33.47 -30.58 13.77
N GLY A 723 -32.86 -31.48 12.99
CA GLY A 723 -31.84 -31.09 11.99
C GLY A 723 -32.34 -30.04 10.98
N GLU A 724 -33.64 -30.06 10.62
CA GLU A 724 -34.24 -29.06 9.74
C GLU A 724 -34.21 -27.65 10.36
N LEU A 725 -34.55 -27.53 11.64
CA LEU A 725 -34.56 -26.26 12.36
C LEU A 725 -33.15 -25.78 12.70
N LYS A 726 -32.23 -26.69 13.09
CA LYS A 726 -30.80 -26.35 13.22
C LYS A 726 -30.25 -25.76 11.93
N GLU A 727 -30.56 -26.38 10.79
CA GLU A 727 -30.10 -25.87 9.50
C GLU A 727 -30.77 -24.55 9.11
N SER A 728 -31.99 -24.26 9.56
CA SER A 728 -32.64 -22.94 9.36
C SER A 728 -31.85 -21.85 10.10
N THR A 729 -31.45 -22.10 11.35
CA THR A 729 -30.62 -21.14 12.12
C THR A 729 -29.18 -21.05 11.60
N ARG A 730 -28.60 -22.14 11.11
CA ARG A 730 -27.28 -22.08 10.45
C ARG A 730 -27.32 -21.28 9.15
N ALA A 731 -28.39 -21.39 8.36
CA ALA A 731 -28.58 -20.56 7.18
C ALA A 731 -28.75 -19.06 7.54
N GLN A 732 -29.35 -18.76 8.69
CA GLN A 732 -29.39 -17.39 9.23
C GLN A 732 -27.98 -16.87 9.59
N ALA A 733 -27.16 -17.72 10.22
CA ALA A 733 -25.76 -17.38 10.52
C ALA A 733 -24.94 -17.14 9.23
N ASP A 734 -25.09 -18.02 8.23
CA ASP A 734 -24.40 -17.91 6.93
C ASP A 734 -24.76 -16.61 6.17
N ASP A 735 -25.92 -16.00 6.46
CA ASP A 735 -26.39 -14.76 5.82
C ASP A 735 -25.83 -13.48 6.48
N ILE A 736 -25.20 -13.57 7.66
CA ILE A 736 -24.67 -12.40 8.40
C ILE A 736 -23.71 -11.56 7.53
N PRO A 737 -22.71 -12.12 6.81
CA PRO A 737 -21.82 -11.32 5.97
C PRO A 737 -22.55 -10.48 4.91
N ARG A 738 -23.63 -11.01 4.32
CA ARG A 738 -24.45 -10.27 3.33
C ARG A 738 -25.15 -9.07 3.97
N LYS A 739 -25.66 -9.23 5.19
CA LYS A 739 -26.28 -8.15 5.98
C LYS A 739 -25.26 -7.08 6.38
N LEU A 740 -24.10 -7.50 6.91
CA LEU A 740 -23.05 -6.55 7.28
C LEU A 740 -22.62 -5.71 6.07
N ARG A 741 -22.47 -6.33 4.90
CA ARG A 741 -22.16 -5.60 3.65
C ARG A 741 -23.18 -4.51 3.31
N ALA A 742 -24.48 -4.76 3.53
CA ALA A 742 -25.52 -3.78 3.25
C ALA A 742 -25.41 -2.51 4.12
N THR A 743 -24.76 -2.62 5.29
CA THR A 743 -24.48 -1.48 6.20
C THR A 743 -23.03 -0.98 6.10
N GLY A 744 -22.27 -1.43 5.10
CA GLY A 744 -20.83 -1.09 4.96
C GLY A 744 -19.95 -1.69 6.06
N CYS A 745 -20.45 -2.68 6.79
CA CYS A 745 -19.76 -3.40 7.84
C CYS A 745 -19.19 -4.74 7.35
N PHE A 746 -18.26 -5.30 8.11
CA PHE A 746 -17.70 -6.64 7.94
C PHE A 746 -17.29 -7.20 9.31
N MET A 747 -17.05 -8.52 9.39
CA MET A 747 -16.62 -9.18 10.62
C MET A 747 -15.14 -9.58 10.53
N LEU A 748 -14.39 -9.45 11.62
CA LEU A 748 -13.01 -9.90 11.74
C LEU A 748 -12.85 -10.74 13.01
N GLU A 749 -11.95 -11.72 12.95
CA GLU A 749 -11.49 -12.47 14.12
C GLU A 749 -10.57 -11.58 14.96
N ASP A 750 -10.80 -11.53 16.26
CA ASP A 750 -9.93 -10.87 17.22
C ASP A 750 -8.78 -11.83 17.57
N THR A 751 -7.75 -11.83 16.73
CA THR A 751 -6.52 -12.61 16.95
C THR A 751 -5.54 -11.93 17.90
N GLU A 752 -5.72 -10.63 18.15
CA GLU A 752 -4.82 -9.77 18.91
C GLU A 752 -5.65 -9.22 20.08
N HIS A 753 -5.17 -9.33 21.32
CA HIS A 753 -5.92 -8.99 22.55
C HIS A 753 -6.23 -7.48 22.70
N GLU A 754 -6.10 -6.71 21.62
CA GLU A 754 -6.39 -5.28 21.52
C GLU A 754 -7.31 -4.99 20.33
N PRO A 755 -8.27 -4.06 20.45
CA PRO A 755 -9.10 -3.63 19.34
C PRO A 755 -8.22 -3.06 18.21
N ARG A 756 -8.55 -3.40 16.97
CA ARG A 756 -7.88 -2.79 15.81
C ARG A 756 -8.12 -1.28 15.83
N GLY A 757 -7.03 -0.51 15.68
CA GLY A 757 -7.08 0.95 15.65
C GLY A 757 -7.54 1.52 14.31
N GLU A 758 -7.44 2.86 14.18
CA GLU A 758 -7.70 3.55 12.91
C GLU A 758 -6.95 2.89 11.75
N PRO A 759 -7.61 2.69 10.59
CA PRO A 759 -8.90 3.23 10.16
C PRO A 759 -10.14 2.38 10.48
N LEU A 760 -10.01 1.31 11.27
CA LEU A 760 -11.10 0.38 11.56
C LEU A 760 -11.91 0.88 12.76
N VAL A 761 -13.21 1.06 12.57
CA VAL A 761 -14.13 1.52 13.62
C VAL A 761 -14.95 0.33 14.09
N HIS A 762 -14.79 -0.03 15.37
CA HIS A 762 -15.59 -1.10 16.00
C HIS A 762 -17.07 -0.69 16.08
N VAL A 763 -17.96 -1.61 15.70
CA VAL A 763 -19.42 -1.42 15.70
C VAL A 763 -20.04 -2.37 16.72
N PRO A 764 -20.18 -1.94 18.00
CA PRO A 764 -20.75 -2.79 19.04
C PRO A 764 -22.26 -2.98 18.88
N ASN A 765 -22.95 -2.02 18.24
CA ASN A 765 -24.39 -2.04 17.98
C ASN A 765 -24.69 -1.35 16.65
N PHE A 766 -25.78 -1.73 16.00
CA PHE A 766 -26.27 -1.07 14.79
C PHE A 766 -27.12 0.17 15.14
N GLY A 767 -27.12 1.17 14.27
CA GLY A 767 -28.00 2.33 14.38
C GLY A 767 -29.46 1.99 14.09
N GLY A 768 -30.41 2.86 14.47
CA GLY A 768 -31.85 2.60 14.30
C GLY A 768 -32.28 2.33 12.85
N GLU A 769 -31.78 3.12 11.89
CA GLU A 769 -32.06 2.90 10.46
C GLU A 769 -31.45 1.59 9.93
N GLU A 770 -30.23 1.27 10.37
CA GLU A 770 -29.54 0.03 10.02
C GLU A 770 -30.30 -1.18 10.55
N LEU A 771 -30.75 -1.15 11.81
CA LEU A 771 -31.55 -2.22 12.43
C LEU A 771 -32.84 -2.48 11.64
N LEU A 772 -33.57 -1.45 11.23
CA LEU A 772 -34.80 -1.61 10.45
C LEU A 772 -34.53 -2.29 9.10
N MET A 773 -33.53 -1.80 8.37
CA MET A 773 -33.12 -2.38 7.09
C MET A 773 -32.69 -3.84 7.23
N LEU A 774 -31.85 -4.13 8.22
CA LEU A 774 -31.34 -5.48 8.47
C LEU A 774 -32.44 -6.45 8.93
N SER A 775 -33.44 -5.96 9.67
CA SER A 775 -34.61 -6.74 10.10
C SER A 775 -35.44 -7.17 8.90
N GLU A 776 -35.71 -6.25 7.97
CA GLU A 776 -36.41 -6.55 6.72
C GLU A 776 -35.62 -7.57 5.88
N MET A 777 -34.30 -7.41 5.77
CA MET A 777 -33.43 -8.37 5.07
C MET A 777 -33.43 -9.76 5.71
N GLU A 778 -33.54 -9.88 7.04
CA GLU A 778 -33.67 -11.18 7.72
C GLU A 778 -35.01 -11.84 7.39
N HIS A 779 -36.09 -11.08 7.39
CA HIS A 779 -37.41 -11.62 7.07
C HIS A 779 -37.53 -12.06 5.61
N GLU A 780 -36.95 -11.31 4.68
CA GLU A 780 -36.84 -11.71 3.28
C GLU A 780 -36.09 -13.04 3.14
N ARG A 781 -34.96 -13.19 3.85
CA ARG A 781 -34.20 -14.43 3.89
C ARG A 781 -35.01 -15.57 4.51
N PHE A 782 -35.78 -15.31 5.56
CA PHE A 782 -36.70 -16.27 6.17
C PHE A 782 -37.74 -16.77 5.18
N ASN A 783 -38.41 -15.86 4.49
CA ASN A 783 -39.40 -16.22 3.47
C ASN A 783 -38.77 -17.03 2.34
N ALA A 784 -37.59 -16.63 1.85
CA ALA A 784 -36.88 -17.35 0.80
C ALA A 784 -36.55 -18.79 1.20
N GLU A 785 -35.99 -19.01 2.40
CA GLU A 785 -35.66 -20.35 2.91
C GLU A 785 -36.92 -21.21 3.09
N ARG A 786 -37.97 -20.65 3.68
CA ARG A 786 -39.24 -21.35 3.91
C ARG A 786 -39.88 -21.78 2.59
N LEU A 787 -39.90 -20.92 1.58
CA LEU A 787 -40.40 -21.24 0.24
C LEU A 787 -39.56 -22.34 -0.44
N GLN A 788 -38.22 -22.27 -0.35
CA GLN A 788 -37.34 -23.32 -0.88
C GLN A 788 -37.59 -24.69 -0.22
N ARG A 789 -38.01 -24.70 1.06
CA ARG A 789 -38.37 -25.92 1.80
C ARG A 789 -39.85 -26.29 1.73
N GLN A 790 -40.59 -25.67 0.82
CA GLN A 790 -42.01 -25.95 0.55
C GLN A 790 -42.94 -25.65 1.74
N TRP A 791 -42.61 -24.67 2.58
CA TRP A 791 -43.53 -24.15 3.57
C TRP A 791 -44.68 -23.38 2.92
N ARG A 792 -45.84 -23.37 3.59
CA ARG A 792 -47.07 -22.76 3.08
C ARG A 792 -47.62 -21.73 4.05
N MET A 793 -48.36 -20.77 3.50
CA MET A 793 -49.07 -19.80 4.31
C MET A 793 -50.18 -20.49 5.12
N GLY A 794 -50.27 -20.21 6.42
CA GLY A 794 -51.28 -20.81 7.29
C GLY A 794 -50.98 -20.59 8.77
N ALA A 795 -51.77 -21.19 9.67
CA ALA A 795 -51.47 -21.16 11.10
C ALA A 795 -50.08 -21.79 11.37
N ARG A 796 -49.34 -21.23 12.32
CA ARG A 796 -47.97 -21.68 12.65
C ARG A 796 -48.01 -23.15 13.08
N ASN A 797 -47.36 -24.02 12.31
CA ASN A 797 -47.19 -25.42 12.66
C ASN A 797 -45.92 -26.00 12.02
N SER A 798 -44.90 -26.19 12.85
CA SER A 798 -43.60 -26.72 12.43
C SER A 798 -43.66 -28.12 11.83
N LYS A 799 -44.65 -28.95 12.20
CA LYS A 799 -44.84 -30.30 11.65
C LYS A 799 -45.48 -30.29 10.27
N GLN A 800 -46.41 -29.36 10.03
CA GLN A 800 -47.13 -29.24 8.76
C GLN A 800 -46.45 -28.29 7.76
N ARG A 801 -45.32 -27.68 8.16
CA ARG A 801 -44.61 -26.64 7.41
C ARG A 801 -45.53 -25.49 7.02
N THR A 802 -46.34 -25.03 7.96
CA THR A 802 -47.23 -23.90 7.79
C THR A 802 -46.82 -22.74 8.69
N THR A 803 -46.84 -21.52 8.16
CA THR A 803 -46.48 -20.30 8.92
C THR A 803 -47.27 -19.10 8.41
N PRO A 804 -47.73 -18.19 9.30
CA PRO A 804 -48.48 -17.01 8.88
C PRO A 804 -47.54 -15.86 8.46
N PHE A 805 -46.23 -16.07 8.52
CA PHE A 805 -45.23 -15.03 8.27
C PHE A 805 -44.76 -14.96 6.81
N LEU A 806 -45.31 -15.78 5.89
CA LEU A 806 -45.00 -15.71 4.44
C LEU A 806 -45.68 -14.50 3.77
N VAL A 807 -45.43 -13.32 4.32
CA VAL A 807 -45.90 -12.00 3.85
C VAL A 807 -44.72 -11.04 3.82
N PRO A 808 -44.79 -9.92 3.06
CA PRO A 808 -43.78 -8.87 3.11
C PRO A 808 -43.56 -8.35 4.54
N TRP A 809 -42.34 -7.93 4.88
CA TRP A 809 -41.99 -7.49 6.24
C TRP A 809 -42.89 -6.34 6.72
N ARG A 810 -43.16 -5.38 5.84
CA ARG A 810 -44.08 -4.26 6.11
C ARG A 810 -45.48 -4.69 6.58
N ASP A 811 -45.95 -5.86 6.16
CA ASP A 811 -47.29 -6.40 6.44
C ASP A 811 -47.30 -7.28 7.72
N LEU A 812 -46.15 -7.51 8.36
CA LEU A 812 -46.08 -8.16 9.67
C LEU A 812 -46.63 -7.26 10.78
N THR A 813 -47.19 -7.91 11.81
CA THR A 813 -47.52 -7.25 13.07
C THR A 813 -46.25 -6.79 13.78
N GLN A 814 -46.34 -5.72 14.58
CA GLN A 814 -45.19 -5.15 15.28
C GLN A 814 -44.43 -6.19 16.12
N GLU A 815 -45.16 -7.03 16.86
CA GLU A 815 -44.59 -8.12 17.68
C GLU A 815 -43.64 -9.05 16.89
N TRP A 816 -43.92 -9.31 15.61
CA TRP A 816 -43.10 -10.19 14.77
C TRP A 816 -41.97 -9.43 14.07
N LYS A 817 -42.17 -8.13 13.77
CA LYS A 817 -41.07 -7.25 13.36
C LYS A 817 -40.02 -7.13 14.47
N ASP A 818 -40.46 -7.02 15.72
CA ASP A 818 -39.57 -6.95 16.89
C ASP A 818 -38.74 -8.23 17.05
N VAL A 819 -39.26 -9.40 16.65
CA VAL A 819 -38.48 -10.64 16.61
C VAL A 819 -37.34 -10.51 15.60
N ASP A 820 -37.61 -10.07 14.37
CA ASP A 820 -36.56 -9.89 13.36
C ASP A 820 -35.51 -8.87 13.81
N THR A 821 -35.94 -7.80 14.50
CA THR A 821 -35.05 -6.80 15.10
C THR A 821 -34.14 -7.41 16.17
N VAL A 822 -34.69 -8.17 17.12
CA VAL A 822 -33.88 -8.87 18.14
C VAL A 822 -32.89 -9.84 17.50
N MET A 823 -33.30 -10.54 16.44
CA MET A 823 -32.44 -11.47 15.72
C MET A 823 -31.25 -10.80 15.02
N VAL A 824 -31.35 -9.52 14.69
CA VAL A 824 -30.24 -8.73 14.15
C VAL A 824 -29.44 -8.07 15.27
N GLU A 825 -30.12 -7.50 16.26
CA GLU A 825 -29.54 -6.75 17.37
C GLU A 825 -28.59 -7.62 18.23
N CYS A 826 -28.87 -8.91 18.38
CA CYS A 826 -28.01 -9.83 19.13
C CYS A 826 -26.71 -10.23 18.40
N VAL A 827 -26.61 -10.01 17.07
CA VAL A 827 -25.47 -10.49 16.26
C VAL A 827 -24.11 -9.97 16.75
N PRO A 828 -23.92 -8.67 17.04
CA PRO A 828 -22.63 -8.17 17.54
C PRO A 828 -22.17 -8.87 18.82
N GLY A 829 -23.08 -9.06 19.80
CA GLY A 829 -22.77 -9.73 21.06
C GLY A 829 -22.45 -11.22 20.91
N ILE A 830 -23.15 -11.92 20.02
CA ILE A 830 -22.87 -13.33 19.74
C ILE A 830 -21.51 -13.48 19.04
N LEU A 831 -21.19 -12.61 18.07
CA LEU A 831 -19.88 -12.59 17.43
C LEU A 831 -18.77 -12.35 18.45
N GLU A 832 -18.93 -11.38 19.35
CA GLU A 832 -17.92 -11.08 20.36
C GLU A 832 -17.66 -12.28 21.29
N SER A 833 -18.72 -12.98 21.70
CA SER A 833 -18.58 -14.23 22.47
C SER A 833 -17.87 -15.36 21.70
N ALA A 834 -17.87 -15.28 20.37
CA ALA A 834 -17.18 -16.23 19.49
C ALA A 834 -15.73 -15.81 19.16
N GLY A 835 -15.26 -14.65 19.64
CA GLY A 835 -13.94 -14.08 19.33
C GLY A 835 -13.91 -13.29 18.02
N TRP A 836 -15.05 -12.76 17.58
CA TRP A 836 -15.20 -11.99 16.35
C TRP A 836 -15.84 -10.64 16.64
N ARG A 837 -15.48 -9.60 15.91
CA ARG A 837 -16.07 -8.27 16.05
C ARG A 837 -16.49 -7.68 14.72
N ILE A 838 -17.46 -6.77 14.76
CA ILE A 838 -17.93 -6.05 13.57
C ILE A 838 -17.16 -4.74 13.47
N TYR A 839 -16.69 -4.45 12.26
CA TYR A 839 -15.99 -3.21 11.96
C TYR A 839 -16.59 -2.56 10.71
N ARG A 840 -16.38 -1.25 10.61
CA ARG A 840 -16.54 -0.48 9.37
C ARG A 840 -15.32 0.40 9.15
N MET A 841 -15.12 0.80 7.90
CA MET A 841 -14.06 1.76 7.57
C MET A 841 -14.46 3.16 8.07
N GLN A 842 -13.54 3.87 8.71
CA GLN A 842 -13.69 5.30 8.99
C GLN A 842 -13.93 6.04 7.66
N SER A 843 -14.98 6.85 7.61
CA SER A 843 -15.43 7.60 6.43
C SER A 843 -14.37 8.56 5.89
#